data_AF-A0A9Q9P6X8-F1
#
_entry.id   AF-A0A9Q9P6X8-F1
#
_cell.length_a   1.000
_cell.length_b   1.000
_cell.length_c   1.000
_cell.angle_alpha   90.00
_cell.angle_beta   90.00
_cell.angle_gamma   90.00
#
_symmetry.space_group_name_H-M   'P 1'
#
loop_
_entity.id
_entity.type
_entity.pdbx_description
1 polymer ?
#
loop_
_entity_poly.entity_id
_entity_poly.type
_entity_poly.pdbx_seq_one_letter_code
_entity_poly.pdbx_strand_id
1 'polypeptide(L)'
;MTLRATGAAVALLALLQSAPASVGLDEVQPAHEITRTLASGAMSHGALVATAHEAVAHGTNMVGGMSNSGEGGEHHSRYGTIRGSRIKQFASGRFGIWAGYLADPMLEELEIKIGQGAKPGEGGQLPAPKVTVDIAAARGGTPGVELISPPPHHDTYSIEDLAQLIHDCKAARVRVIVKLVSSEGIGTIAVGVAKAGADVINVAGNTGGTGAAAVTSLKYAGRSAEIGVAEVHQALVANGLRQKVTLRCSGAHQTGSDVVTSALLGGDSFEFGTTALMMLGCVMAKNCNVKCPAGLTTNAEAFEGDPRALAQYLLNIAHDVRQILARLGLRSLREARGRTDLLQLLDHPASVGRLDARALLAQVPEKIVADPEYLEKDFHTDDALLERVRTALVDHAQEHVLVHGVLLGNADKSVGGQLGIDLERLLNHELGAEDVQGLPAVTTDDRGRRRLVDGAVTIRTQGSAGQSYGVFNNDGVVLEHTGTANDGVGKSQSGGRIIVRAPGGGSAEQGGNVLVGNFALFGATGGRTFVEGEAGDRFAVRNSGATAVVEGVGDFGCEYMTGGAVFNLGAFGKGLGNGMSGGFLYQYDPSGQVAERASTDSLLVFPVTDTERGAFHESAARLLLEWHLEATGSALAERLLAEWDTARAHVYVGMPRALLLTQDAGEILAAATRPDLLDELATSIATDKLRAFKLDYRDQRTVLDGRAPALGDQGEDMFSLLSSYTVLGVAQDVALERVPGAFGAADPRVAEAVKNLVLTEDFSVKQRVVKYLRGTLDRFADDQLATLIAIKRLDDYKRALTQRNNRSMDAPGTTGWIMHQNAKNDGRVREARFDELLATAALEDIARRAPQAPTEAVTA
;
A
#
# COMPACT_ATOMS: atom_id res chain seq x y z
N MET A 1 -32.69 -23.54 47.43
CA MET A 1 -31.95 -24.58 48.19
C MET A 1 -31.11 -23.86 49.23
N THR A 2 -31.22 -24.19 50.50
CA THR A 2 -30.48 -23.51 51.58
C THR A 2 -29.34 -24.43 52.02
N LEU A 3 -28.09 -24.03 51.79
CA LEU A 3 -26.89 -24.79 52.15
C LEU A 3 -26.34 -24.28 53.49
N ARG A 4 -26.02 -25.18 54.43
CA ARG A 4 -25.24 -24.89 55.64
C ARG A 4 -23.86 -25.52 55.49
N ALA A 5 -22.80 -24.70 55.55
CA ALA A 5 -21.42 -25.16 55.51
C ALA A 5 -20.70 -24.96 56.85
N THR A 6 -19.71 -25.80 57.11
CA THR A 6 -18.82 -25.72 58.29
C THR A 6 -17.37 -25.99 57.87
N GLY A 7 -16.39 -25.55 58.67
CA GLY A 7 -14.96 -25.76 58.38
C GLY A 7 -14.49 -25.07 57.09
N ALA A 8 -13.60 -25.72 56.33
CA ALA A 8 -13.02 -25.19 55.09
C ALA A 8 -14.06 -24.89 53.99
N ALA A 9 -15.23 -25.53 54.03
CA ALA A 9 -16.32 -25.27 53.10
C ALA A 9 -16.90 -23.85 53.23
N VAL A 10 -16.79 -23.22 54.41
CA VAL A 10 -17.22 -21.81 54.60
C VAL A 10 -16.33 -20.87 53.79
N ALA A 11 -15.01 -21.10 53.80
CA ALA A 11 -14.07 -20.31 53.02
C ALA A 11 -14.29 -20.49 51.50
N LEU A 12 -14.57 -21.71 51.04
CA LEU A 12 -14.90 -22.00 49.64
C LEU A 12 -16.22 -21.37 49.19
N LEU A 13 -17.28 -21.47 50.00
CA LEU A 13 -18.56 -20.82 49.67
C LEU A 13 -18.46 -19.29 49.72
N ALA A 14 -17.59 -18.72 50.56
CA ALA A 14 -17.33 -17.28 50.57
C ALA A 14 -16.62 -16.78 49.30
N LEU A 15 -16.03 -17.68 48.50
CA LEU A 15 -15.46 -17.36 47.18
C LEU A 15 -16.53 -17.37 46.07
N LEU A 16 -17.73 -17.91 46.33
CA LEU A 16 -18.81 -17.93 45.34
C LEU A 16 -19.52 -16.57 45.32
N GLN A 17 -19.55 -15.95 44.15
CA GLN A 17 -20.35 -14.76 43.90
C GLN A 17 -21.61 -15.13 43.12
N SER A 18 -22.75 -14.58 43.53
CA SER A 18 -23.99 -14.75 42.77
C SER A 18 -23.86 -14.02 41.43
N ALA A 19 -24.13 -14.72 40.34
CA ALA A 19 -24.20 -14.10 39.02
C ALA A 19 -25.35 -13.05 38.99
N PRO A 20 -25.22 -11.98 38.20
CA PRO A 20 -26.31 -11.04 37.96
C PRO A 20 -27.56 -11.76 37.41
N ALA A 21 -28.74 -11.22 37.73
CA ALA A 21 -29.97 -11.69 37.10
C ALA A 21 -29.95 -11.36 35.61
N SER A 22 -30.38 -12.31 34.77
CA SER A 22 -30.55 -12.08 33.34
C SER A 22 -31.52 -10.92 33.08
N VAL A 23 -31.28 -10.15 32.03
CA VAL A 23 -32.16 -9.06 31.57
C VAL A 23 -32.93 -9.45 30.31
N GLY A 24 -34.00 -8.72 29.98
CA GLY A 24 -34.72 -8.89 28.72
C GLY A 24 -33.83 -8.59 27.51
N LEU A 25 -34.01 -9.31 26.40
CA LEU A 25 -33.21 -9.08 25.18
C LEU A 25 -33.47 -7.69 24.58
N ASP A 26 -34.66 -7.15 24.79
CA ASP A 26 -35.10 -5.80 24.43
C ASP A 26 -34.42 -4.70 25.28
N GLU A 27 -33.92 -5.02 26.47
CA GLU A 27 -33.10 -4.11 27.29
C GLU A 27 -31.64 -4.04 26.84
N VAL A 28 -31.17 -5.01 26.04
CA VAL A 28 -29.78 -5.07 25.57
C VAL A 28 -29.61 -4.21 24.32
N GLN A 29 -28.49 -3.46 24.29
CA GLN A 29 -28.07 -2.60 23.18
C GLN A 29 -28.35 -3.26 21.82
N PRO A 30 -28.92 -2.53 20.85
CA PRO A 30 -29.39 -3.10 19.60
C PRO A 30 -28.23 -3.59 18.72
N ALA A 31 -28.52 -4.55 17.83
CA ALA A 31 -27.50 -5.22 17.03
C ALA A 31 -26.69 -4.25 16.15
N HIS A 32 -27.33 -3.22 15.60
CA HIS A 32 -26.68 -2.23 14.74
C HIS A 32 -25.70 -1.31 15.50
N GLU A 33 -25.81 -1.21 16.83
CA GLU A 33 -24.81 -0.52 17.66
C GLU A 33 -23.62 -1.45 17.97
N ILE A 34 -23.86 -2.77 18.11
CA ILE A 34 -22.79 -3.76 18.25
C ILE A 34 -21.96 -3.86 16.98
N THR A 35 -22.59 -3.92 15.80
CA THR A 35 -21.86 -4.05 14.52
C THR A 35 -20.87 -2.91 14.27
N ARG A 36 -21.15 -1.69 14.78
CA ARG A 36 -20.22 -0.54 14.74
C ARG A 36 -18.95 -0.74 15.55
N THR A 37 -18.94 -1.65 16.53
CA THR A 37 -17.74 -2.01 17.29
C THR A 37 -16.89 -3.07 16.58
N LEU A 38 -17.42 -3.70 15.53
CA LEU A 38 -16.74 -4.75 14.77
C LEU A 38 -15.90 -4.12 13.65
N ALA A 39 -14.72 -4.67 13.43
CA ALA A 39 -13.82 -4.25 12.36
C ALA A 39 -13.34 -5.44 11.54
N SER A 40 -13.06 -5.24 10.25
CA SER A 40 -12.34 -6.23 9.45
C SER A 40 -10.85 -6.20 9.78
N GLY A 41 -10.19 -7.35 9.64
CA GLY A 41 -8.73 -7.43 9.76
C GLY A 41 -8.00 -6.57 8.72
N ALA A 42 -6.85 -6.05 9.10
CA ALA A 42 -5.95 -5.34 8.19
C ALA A 42 -5.27 -6.33 7.23
N MET A 43 -5.82 -6.48 6.02
CA MET A 43 -5.36 -7.46 5.02
C MET A 43 -5.09 -6.76 3.71
N SER A 44 -3.82 -6.63 3.31
CA SER A 44 -3.44 -5.76 2.19
C SER A 44 -4.01 -6.20 0.84
N HIS A 45 -4.36 -5.22 0.00
CA HIS A 45 -4.41 -5.41 -1.44
C HIS A 45 -3.03 -5.87 -1.96
N GLY A 46 -2.98 -7.04 -2.62
CA GLY A 46 -1.75 -7.77 -2.94
C GLY A 46 -1.66 -9.08 -2.17
N ALA A 47 -1.90 -9.07 -0.86
CA ALA A 47 -2.13 -10.32 -0.13
C ALA A 47 -3.47 -10.94 -0.59
N LEU A 48 -4.52 -10.12 -0.63
CA LEU A 48 -5.79 -10.43 -1.28
C LEU A 48 -5.81 -9.89 -2.71
N VAL A 49 -6.53 -10.56 -3.61
CA VAL A 49 -6.88 -9.97 -4.92
C VAL A 49 -7.85 -8.79 -4.74
N ALA A 50 -7.95 -7.89 -5.72
CA ALA A 50 -8.79 -6.68 -5.63
C ALA A 50 -10.25 -6.99 -5.25
N THR A 51 -10.86 -7.95 -5.93
CA THR A 51 -12.27 -8.32 -5.75
C THR A 51 -12.56 -8.84 -4.34
N ALA A 52 -11.69 -9.68 -3.79
CA ALA A 52 -11.81 -10.17 -2.43
C ALA A 52 -11.61 -9.07 -1.39
N HIS A 53 -10.63 -8.18 -1.60
CA HIS A 53 -10.39 -7.04 -0.73
C HIS A 53 -11.58 -6.07 -0.70
N GLU A 54 -12.14 -5.75 -1.87
CA GLU A 54 -13.36 -4.94 -2.00
C GLU A 54 -14.57 -5.61 -1.36
N ALA A 55 -14.73 -6.93 -1.49
CA ALA A 55 -15.82 -7.67 -0.87
C ALA A 55 -15.78 -7.62 0.67
N VAL A 56 -14.58 -7.70 1.27
CA VAL A 56 -14.40 -7.51 2.71
C VAL A 56 -14.86 -6.11 3.13
N ALA A 57 -14.40 -5.07 2.43
CA ALA A 57 -14.78 -3.70 2.74
C ALA A 57 -16.28 -3.48 2.60
N HIS A 58 -16.86 -3.92 1.48
CA HIS A 58 -18.27 -3.80 1.18
C HIS A 58 -19.14 -4.49 2.25
N GLY A 59 -18.88 -5.77 2.56
CA GLY A 59 -19.67 -6.52 3.54
C GLY A 59 -19.57 -5.97 4.96
N THR A 60 -18.39 -5.48 5.35
CA THR A 60 -18.19 -4.86 6.67
C THR A 60 -18.89 -3.51 6.77
N ASN A 61 -18.76 -2.67 5.74
CA ASN A 61 -19.36 -1.34 5.70
C ASN A 61 -20.90 -1.40 5.63
N MET A 62 -21.48 -2.44 5.02
CA MET A 62 -22.94 -2.67 4.95
C MET A 62 -23.61 -2.70 6.33
N VAL A 63 -22.94 -3.23 7.34
CA VAL A 63 -23.47 -3.31 8.72
C VAL A 63 -23.03 -2.14 9.61
N GLY A 64 -22.37 -1.13 9.03
CA GLY A 64 -21.80 -0.01 9.76
C GLY A 64 -20.54 -0.36 10.58
N GLY A 65 -19.90 -1.50 10.31
CA GLY A 65 -18.60 -1.84 10.88
C GLY A 65 -17.46 -1.11 10.18
N MET A 66 -16.24 -1.30 10.67
CA MET A 66 -15.04 -0.63 10.18
C MET A 66 -14.18 -1.54 9.29
N SER A 67 -14.09 -1.26 8.00
CA SER A 67 -13.22 -1.99 7.08
C SER A 67 -11.79 -1.44 7.05
N ASN A 68 -10.77 -2.29 6.92
CA ASN A 68 -9.35 -1.91 6.97
C ASN A 68 -8.60 -2.30 5.67
N SER A 69 -7.86 -1.35 5.10
CA SER A 69 -7.12 -1.52 3.83
C SER A 69 -5.82 -2.33 3.93
N GLY A 70 -5.28 -2.50 5.15
CA GLY A 70 -3.95 -3.07 5.36
C GLY A 70 -2.82 -2.28 4.67
N GLU A 71 -1.64 -2.88 4.60
CA GLU A 71 -0.38 -2.22 4.18
C GLU A 71 -0.20 -2.03 2.67
N GLY A 72 -1.23 -2.29 1.85
CA GLY A 72 -1.09 -2.40 0.40
C GLY A 72 -1.38 -1.14 -0.42
N GLY A 73 -1.79 -0.06 0.25
CA GLY A 73 -2.44 1.08 -0.42
C GLY A 73 -3.87 0.75 -0.87
N GLU A 74 -4.55 1.75 -1.43
CA GLU A 74 -5.92 1.59 -1.91
C GLU A 74 -6.15 2.43 -3.17
N HIS A 75 -6.71 1.81 -4.21
CA HIS A 75 -6.98 2.47 -5.49
C HIS A 75 -8.04 3.56 -5.35
N HIS A 76 -7.83 4.71 -6.00
CA HIS A 76 -8.67 5.90 -5.86
C HIS A 76 -10.14 5.71 -6.29
N SER A 77 -10.41 4.77 -7.20
CA SER A 77 -11.77 4.44 -7.64
C SER A 77 -12.69 3.93 -6.51
N ARG A 78 -12.14 3.57 -5.34
CA ARG A 78 -12.90 3.12 -4.18
C ARG A 78 -13.28 4.26 -3.23
N TYR A 79 -12.62 5.42 -3.34
CA TYR A 79 -12.82 6.52 -2.41
C TYR A 79 -14.26 7.04 -2.46
N GLY A 80 -14.82 7.37 -1.30
CA GLY A 80 -16.23 7.81 -1.20
C GLY A 80 -17.29 6.72 -1.52
N THR A 81 -16.90 5.46 -1.73
CA THR A 81 -17.85 4.36 -2.04
C THR A 81 -17.97 3.38 -0.87
N ILE A 82 -19.02 2.54 -0.86
CA ILE A 82 -19.17 1.45 0.11
C ILE A 82 -18.02 0.42 0.06
N ARG A 83 -17.23 0.41 -1.02
CA ARG A 83 -16.06 -0.45 -1.17
C ARG A 83 -14.79 0.21 -0.63
N GLY A 84 -14.79 1.49 -0.29
CA GLY A 84 -13.66 2.19 0.33
C GLY A 84 -13.43 1.73 1.77
N SER A 85 -12.17 1.66 2.19
CA SER A 85 -11.83 1.26 3.56
C SER A 85 -11.93 2.44 4.53
N ARG A 86 -12.65 2.25 5.64
CA ARG A 86 -12.81 3.26 6.71
C ARG A 86 -11.57 3.39 7.60
N ILE A 87 -10.77 2.33 7.65
CA ILE A 87 -9.47 2.29 8.30
C ILE A 87 -8.38 2.18 7.24
N LYS A 88 -7.42 3.09 7.29
CA LYS A 88 -6.28 3.13 6.38
C LYS A 88 -4.98 2.97 7.15
N GLN A 89 -4.06 2.15 6.65
CA GLN A 89 -2.90 1.69 7.43
C GLN A 89 -1.60 2.38 7.02
N PHE A 90 -0.86 2.83 8.02
CA PHE A 90 0.53 3.24 7.94
C PHE A 90 1.40 2.07 8.42
N ALA A 91 2.10 1.43 7.48
CA ALA A 91 3.09 0.40 7.77
C ALA A 91 4.49 0.88 7.34
N SER A 92 5.54 0.16 7.75
CA SER A 92 6.95 0.52 7.49
C SER A 92 7.30 0.72 6.02
N GLY A 93 6.64 0.02 5.09
CA GLY A 93 6.86 0.17 3.66
C GLY A 93 6.30 1.47 3.04
N ARG A 94 5.40 2.19 3.76
CA ARG A 94 4.67 3.39 3.28
C ARG A 94 4.02 3.23 1.90
N PHE A 95 3.59 2.02 1.56
CA PHE A 95 3.01 1.74 0.26
C PHE A 95 1.66 2.43 0.08
N GLY A 96 1.52 3.18 -1.03
CA GLY A 96 0.26 3.79 -1.43
C GLY A 96 -0.24 4.93 -0.53
N ILE A 97 0.64 5.50 0.32
CA ILE A 97 0.31 6.64 1.18
C ILE A 97 0.64 7.94 0.45
N TRP A 98 -0.37 8.75 0.22
CA TRP A 98 -0.29 10.04 -0.48
C TRP A 98 -1.48 10.92 -0.07
N ALA A 99 -1.49 12.21 -0.42
CA ALA A 99 -2.53 13.14 0.03
C ALA A 99 -3.97 12.64 -0.24
N GLY A 100 -4.25 12.10 -1.44
CA GLY A 100 -5.60 11.58 -1.78
C GLY A 100 -6.02 10.34 -1.01
N TYR A 101 -5.06 9.52 -0.55
CA TYR A 101 -5.36 8.39 0.35
C TYR A 101 -5.88 8.88 1.71
N LEU A 102 -5.40 10.04 2.18
CA LEU A 102 -5.77 10.67 3.44
C LEU A 102 -6.99 11.61 3.30
N ALA A 103 -7.27 12.08 2.09
CA ALA A 103 -8.42 12.91 1.77
C ALA A 103 -9.71 12.10 1.49
N ASP A 104 -9.63 10.77 1.38
CA ASP A 104 -10.77 9.89 1.11
C ASP A 104 -11.93 10.15 2.11
N PRO A 105 -13.14 10.49 1.63
CA PRO A 105 -14.29 10.75 2.49
C PRO A 105 -14.74 9.56 3.35
N MET A 106 -14.36 8.33 2.97
CA MET A 106 -14.68 7.14 3.77
C MET A 106 -13.77 6.97 4.98
N LEU A 107 -12.63 7.68 5.04
CA LEU A 107 -11.63 7.51 6.09
C LEU A 107 -12.14 8.03 7.44
N GLU A 108 -12.17 7.15 8.44
CA GLU A 108 -12.55 7.47 9.82
C GLU A 108 -11.43 7.21 10.84
N GLU A 109 -10.51 6.29 10.54
CA GLU A 109 -9.37 5.96 11.39
C GLU A 109 -8.09 5.68 10.57
N LEU A 110 -6.94 6.11 11.08
CA LEU A 110 -5.61 5.73 10.56
C LEU A 110 -4.92 4.76 11.50
N GLU A 111 -4.45 3.62 11.00
CA GLU A 111 -3.77 2.60 11.79
C GLU A 111 -2.26 2.60 11.58
N ILE A 112 -1.49 2.97 12.60
CA ILE A 112 -0.05 2.78 12.64
C ILE A 112 0.23 1.33 13.05
N LYS A 113 0.83 0.55 12.14
CA LYS A 113 1.12 -0.86 12.31
C LYS A 113 2.55 -1.07 12.84
N ILE A 114 2.70 -1.09 14.17
CA ILE A 114 4.00 -1.43 14.80
C ILE A 114 4.34 -2.91 14.59
N GLY A 115 3.34 -3.80 14.63
CA GLY A 115 3.54 -5.22 14.36
C GLY A 115 2.25 -5.96 14.04
N GLN A 116 2.38 -7.23 13.67
CA GLN A 116 1.26 -8.14 13.51
C GLN A 116 1.52 -9.48 14.22
N GLY A 117 0.48 -10.11 14.73
CA GLY A 117 0.59 -11.35 15.51
C GLY A 117 1.38 -12.48 14.84
N ALA A 118 1.22 -12.65 13.54
CA ALA A 118 1.88 -13.72 12.77
C ALA A 118 3.40 -13.54 12.61
N LYS A 119 3.90 -12.29 12.71
CA LYS A 119 5.31 -11.93 12.53
C LYS A 119 5.63 -10.60 13.22
N PRO A 120 5.71 -10.58 14.56
CA PRO A 120 5.76 -9.34 15.32
C PRO A 120 7.05 -8.53 15.12
N GLY A 121 8.18 -9.21 14.87
CA GLY A 121 9.50 -8.59 14.71
C GLY A 121 9.95 -8.39 13.26
N GLU A 122 9.06 -8.52 12.28
CA GLU A 122 9.38 -8.46 10.84
C GLU A 122 8.43 -7.54 10.07
N GLY A 123 8.86 -7.14 8.87
CA GLY A 123 8.04 -6.36 7.94
C GLY A 123 7.02 -7.18 7.15
N GLY A 124 6.17 -6.46 6.42
CA GLY A 124 5.31 -6.99 5.37
C GLY A 124 6.12 -7.76 4.31
N GLN A 125 5.53 -8.81 3.74
CA GLN A 125 6.16 -9.64 2.71
C GLN A 125 5.13 -9.91 1.62
N LEU A 126 5.47 -9.57 0.38
CA LEU A 126 4.66 -9.88 -0.79
C LEU A 126 5.54 -10.51 -1.87
N PRO A 127 5.41 -11.83 -2.13
CA PRO A 127 6.21 -12.55 -3.11
C PRO A 127 6.10 -11.96 -4.52
N ALA A 128 7.21 -11.99 -5.27
CA ALA A 128 7.32 -11.47 -6.64
C ALA A 128 6.16 -11.87 -7.58
N PRO A 129 5.70 -13.14 -7.65
CA PRO A 129 4.59 -13.52 -8.54
C PRO A 129 3.25 -12.83 -8.24
N LYS A 130 3.11 -12.25 -7.03
CA LYS A 130 1.91 -11.50 -6.63
C LYS A 130 2.04 -10.00 -6.88
N VAL A 131 3.22 -9.52 -7.25
CA VAL A 131 3.47 -8.12 -7.61
C VAL A 131 3.13 -7.93 -9.09
N THR A 132 1.83 -7.96 -9.37
CA THR A 132 1.29 -7.66 -10.71
C THR A 132 1.46 -6.19 -11.05
N VAL A 133 1.13 -5.79 -12.29
CA VAL A 133 1.10 -4.38 -12.72
C VAL A 133 0.26 -3.52 -11.77
N ASP A 134 -0.97 -3.96 -11.46
CA ASP A 134 -1.90 -3.24 -10.59
C ASP A 134 -1.34 -3.08 -9.15
N ILE A 135 -0.65 -4.11 -8.64
CA ILE A 135 -0.02 -4.07 -7.31
C ILE A 135 1.22 -3.17 -7.31
N ALA A 136 2.07 -3.26 -8.33
CA ALA A 136 3.23 -2.40 -8.49
C ALA A 136 2.81 -0.92 -8.58
N ALA A 137 1.73 -0.63 -9.32
CA ALA A 137 1.11 0.68 -9.39
C ALA A 137 0.62 1.18 -8.03
N ALA A 138 -0.13 0.36 -7.29
CA ALA A 138 -0.65 0.73 -5.97
C ALA A 138 0.46 1.01 -4.94
N ARG A 139 1.60 0.31 -5.06
CA ARG A 139 2.69 0.35 -4.07
C ARG A 139 3.89 1.19 -4.49
N GLY A 140 3.95 1.66 -5.75
CA GLY A 140 5.11 2.38 -6.27
C GLY A 140 6.36 1.51 -6.39
N GLY A 141 6.19 0.29 -6.88
CA GLY A 141 7.26 -0.69 -7.11
C GLY A 141 7.37 -1.11 -8.58
N THR A 142 8.16 -2.15 -8.83
CA THR A 142 8.37 -2.74 -10.16
C THR A 142 7.63 -4.07 -10.27
N PRO A 143 6.83 -4.31 -11.32
CA PRO A 143 6.16 -5.61 -11.52
C PRO A 143 7.14 -6.78 -11.48
N GLY A 144 6.76 -7.87 -10.81
CA GLY A 144 7.59 -9.07 -10.66
C GLY A 144 8.78 -8.94 -9.70
N VAL A 145 8.97 -7.80 -9.03
CA VAL A 145 9.98 -7.64 -7.98
C VAL A 145 9.32 -7.83 -6.61
N GLU A 146 9.92 -8.67 -5.77
CA GLU A 146 9.41 -8.94 -4.42
C GLU A 146 9.41 -7.67 -3.55
N LEU A 147 8.37 -7.50 -2.73
CA LEU A 147 8.26 -6.38 -1.79
C LEU A 147 8.38 -6.88 -0.35
N ILE A 148 9.56 -6.67 0.22
CA ILE A 148 9.83 -6.88 1.65
C ILE A 148 9.89 -5.51 2.30
N SER A 149 9.02 -5.27 3.28
CA SER A 149 9.04 -4.01 4.03
C SER A 149 10.15 -4.05 5.07
N PRO A 150 10.75 -2.91 5.43
CA PRO A 150 11.65 -2.83 6.58
C PRO A 150 10.94 -3.34 7.84
N PRO A 151 11.62 -4.02 8.78
CA PRO A 151 11.01 -4.38 10.06
C PRO A 151 10.54 -3.17 10.87
N PRO A 152 11.34 -2.10 11.08
CA PRO A 152 10.87 -0.92 11.79
C PRO A 152 10.18 0.08 10.86
N HIS A 153 9.33 0.92 11.42
CA HIS A 153 9.07 2.23 10.86
C HIS A 153 10.32 3.09 11.08
N HIS A 154 10.93 3.59 9.99
CA HIS A 154 12.16 4.40 10.09
C HIS A 154 11.96 5.77 10.76
N ASP A 155 10.72 6.15 11.03
CA ASP A 155 10.31 7.34 11.76
C ASP A 155 9.67 7.02 13.12
N THR A 156 9.88 5.81 13.67
CA THR A 156 9.52 5.47 15.06
C THR A 156 10.61 4.65 15.75
N TYR A 157 11.66 5.30 16.26
CA TYR A 157 12.70 4.64 17.06
C TYR A 157 12.48 4.76 18.57
N SER A 158 11.59 5.65 18.99
CA SER A 158 11.20 5.84 20.38
C SER A 158 9.71 6.14 20.51
N ILE A 159 9.25 6.37 21.75
CA ILE A 159 7.84 6.70 22.02
C ILE A 159 7.51 8.13 21.58
N GLU A 160 8.46 9.05 21.66
CA GLU A 160 8.33 10.42 21.17
C GLU A 160 8.28 10.49 19.63
N ASP A 161 8.99 9.60 18.94
CA ASP A 161 8.86 9.47 17.48
C ASP A 161 7.49 8.91 17.09
N LEU A 162 6.98 7.91 17.84
CA LEU A 162 5.60 7.44 17.65
C LEU A 162 4.59 8.55 17.93
N ALA A 163 4.81 9.41 18.93
CA ALA A 163 3.98 10.58 19.17
C ALA A 163 4.02 11.55 17.98
N GLN A 164 5.17 11.73 17.34
CA GLN A 164 5.29 12.53 16.13
C GLN A 164 4.55 11.89 14.95
N LEU A 165 4.62 10.58 14.75
CA LEU A 165 3.85 9.92 13.69
C LEU A 165 2.34 9.97 13.95
N ILE A 166 1.91 9.86 15.22
CA ILE A 166 0.51 10.09 15.61
C ILE A 166 0.10 11.53 15.28
N HIS A 167 0.95 12.52 15.56
CA HIS A 167 0.72 13.91 15.17
C HIS A 167 0.55 14.02 13.65
N ASP A 168 1.48 13.49 12.86
CA ASP A 168 1.41 13.50 11.40
C ASP A 168 0.11 12.86 10.89
N CYS A 169 -0.31 11.70 11.43
CA CYS A 169 -1.59 11.07 11.06
C CYS A 169 -2.81 11.94 11.43
N LYS A 170 -2.76 12.71 12.52
CA LYS A 170 -3.85 13.61 12.93
C LYS A 170 -4.06 14.80 11.99
N ALA A 171 -3.11 15.08 11.10
CA ALA A 171 -3.27 16.04 10.00
C ALA A 171 -4.41 15.65 9.05
N ALA A 172 -4.75 14.36 8.96
CA ALA A 172 -5.91 13.89 8.18
C ALA A 172 -7.27 14.16 8.85
N ARG A 173 -7.29 14.76 10.06
CA ARG A 173 -8.49 15.08 10.86
C ARG A 173 -9.33 13.85 11.29
N VAL A 174 -8.69 12.69 11.43
CA VAL A 174 -9.32 11.43 11.85
C VAL A 174 -8.67 10.84 13.11
N ARG A 175 -9.28 9.79 13.67
CA ARG A 175 -8.74 9.08 14.84
C ARG A 175 -7.52 8.24 14.45
N VAL A 176 -6.59 8.06 15.39
CA VAL A 176 -5.37 7.28 15.17
C VAL A 176 -5.35 6.02 16.04
N ILE A 177 -5.15 4.88 15.39
CA ILE A 177 -4.96 3.57 16.00
C ILE A 177 -3.46 3.26 16.03
N VAL A 178 -2.98 2.67 17.12
CA VAL A 178 -1.68 2.00 17.16
C VAL A 178 -1.89 0.51 17.35
N LYS A 179 -1.47 -0.28 16.36
CA LYS A 179 -1.55 -1.75 16.39
C LYS A 179 -0.28 -2.36 16.97
N LEU A 180 -0.44 -2.95 18.15
CA LEU A 180 0.58 -3.65 18.91
C LEU A 180 0.34 -5.16 18.88
N VAL A 181 1.38 -5.93 19.21
CA VAL A 181 1.27 -7.37 19.39
C VAL A 181 1.44 -7.73 20.86
N SER A 182 0.56 -8.59 21.35
CA SER A 182 0.64 -9.18 22.69
C SER A 182 2.04 -9.76 22.94
N SER A 183 2.77 -9.11 23.83
CA SER A 183 4.16 -9.37 24.21
C SER A 183 4.35 -8.87 25.64
N GLU A 184 5.34 -9.41 26.36
CA GLU A 184 5.58 -9.03 27.75
C GLU A 184 5.86 -7.53 27.88
N GLY A 185 5.19 -6.84 28.81
CA GLY A 185 5.34 -5.40 29.01
C GLY A 185 4.46 -4.53 28.09
N ILE A 186 3.60 -5.13 27.27
CA ILE A 186 2.66 -4.38 26.40
C ILE A 186 1.80 -3.38 27.18
N GLY A 187 1.43 -3.66 28.44
CA GLY A 187 0.68 -2.73 29.27
C GLY A 187 1.42 -1.39 29.48
N THR A 188 2.73 -1.45 29.70
CA THR A 188 3.58 -0.24 29.85
C THR A 188 3.68 0.52 28.53
N ILE A 189 3.87 -0.20 27.42
CA ILE A 189 3.91 0.39 26.07
C ILE A 189 2.57 1.09 25.77
N ALA A 190 1.44 0.44 26.08
CA ALA A 190 0.11 1.01 25.86
C ALA A 190 -0.13 2.29 26.67
N VAL A 191 0.41 2.40 27.89
CA VAL A 191 0.39 3.66 28.66
C VAL A 191 1.17 4.76 27.93
N GLY A 192 2.35 4.45 27.41
CA GLY A 192 3.14 5.38 26.58
C GLY A 192 2.37 5.82 25.33
N VAL A 193 1.77 4.87 24.61
CA VAL A 193 0.97 5.11 23.40
C VAL A 193 -0.26 6.00 23.68
N ALA A 194 -0.95 5.76 24.79
CA ALA A 194 -2.07 6.60 25.21
C ALA A 194 -1.61 8.04 25.52
N LYS A 195 -0.43 8.21 26.15
CA LYS A 195 0.16 9.53 26.40
C LYS A 195 0.61 10.22 25.11
N ALA A 196 1.13 9.47 24.14
CA ALA A 196 1.53 9.92 22.82
C ALA A 196 0.34 10.41 21.96
N GLY A 197 -0.90 10.15 22.39
CA GLY A 197 -2.10 10.75 21.81
C GLY A 197 -2.89 9.84 20.88
N ALA A 198 -2.64 8.52 20.89
CA ALA A 198 -3.48 7.57 20.16
C ALA A 198 -4.91 7.55 20.71
N ASP A 199 -5.89 7.38 19.83
CA ASP A 199 -7.32 7.29 20.16
C ASP A 199 -7.76 5.83 20.32
N VAL A 200 -7.08 4.92 19.62
CA VAL A 200 -7.34 3.47 19.66
C VAL A 200 -6.03 2.71 19.85
N ILE A 201 -6.02 1.71 20.72
CA ILE A 201 -4.92 0.74 20.81
C ILE A 201 -5.47 -0.60 20.35
N ASN A 202 -4.89 -1.17 19.30
CA ASN A 202 -5.27 -2.49 18.78
C ASN A 202 -4.27 -3.54 19.28
N VAL A 203 -4.74 -4.52 20.05
CA VAL A 203 -3.90 -5.60 20.60
C VAL A 203 -4.11 -6.88 19.80
N ALA A 204 -3.10 -7.26 19.03
CA ALA A 204 -3.09 -8.50 18.26
C ALA A 204 -2.46 -9.67 19.01
N GLY A 205 -3.13 -10.82 19.01
CA GLY A 205 -2.57 -12.08 19.50
C GLY A 205 -1.73 -12.82 18.46
N ASN A 206 -0.93 -13.78 18.89
CA ASN A 206 -0.10 -14.65 18.04
C ASN A 206 -0.89 -15.56 17.08
N THR A 207 -2.19 -15.70 17.27
CA THR A 207 -3.09 -16.50 16.41
C THR A 207 -3.57 -15.76 15.16
N GLY A 208 -3.11 -14.52 14.94
CA GLY A 208 -3.46 -13.73 13.76
C GLY A 208 -3.04 -14.39 12.44
N GLY A 209 -3.88 -14.26 11.42
CA GLY A 209 -3.56 -14.76 10.07
C GLY A 209 -2.48 -13.93 9.35
N THR A 210 -1.91 -14.50 8.28
CA THR A 210 -1.02 -13.79 7.36
C THR A 210 -1.11 -14.39 5.96
N GLY A 211 -0.86 -13.57 4.93
CA GLY A 211 -0.72 -14.03 3.56
C GLY A 211 0.65 -14.66 3.27
N ALA A 212 1.70 -14.18 3.94
CA ALA A 212 3.07 -14.67 3.84
C ALA A 212 3.88 -14.30 5.09
N ALA A 213 4.60 -15.27 5.67
CA ALA A 213 5.53 -15.09 6.78
C ALA A 213 6.45 -16.31 6.90
N ALA A 214 7.57 -16.14 7.59
CA ALA A 214 8.40 -17.26 8.02
C ALA A 214 7.64 -18.18 8.98
N VAL A 215 7.81 -19.50 8.82
CA VAL A 215 7.14 -20.51 9.67
C VAL A 215 7.58 -20.39 11.14
N THR A 216 8.84 -20.01 11.37
CA THR A 216 9.38 -19.78 12.72
C THR A 216 8.58 -18.71 13.45
N SER A 217 8.35 -17.56 12.82
CA SER A 217 7.60 -16.45 13.41
C SER A 217 6.14 -16.79 13.65
N LEU A 218 5.52 -17.52 12.70
CA LEU A 218 4.14 -18.02 12.84
C LEU A 218 3.93 -18.95 14.04
N LYS A 219 4.96 -19.65 14.49
CA LYS A 219 4.85 -20.66 15.55
C LYS A 219 5.40 -20.21 16.89
N TYR A 220 6.36 -19.29 16.90
CA TYR A 220 7.18 -19.02 18.08
C TYR A 220 7.21 -17.54 18.49
N ALA A 221 6.54 -16.63 17.78
CA ALA A 221 6.49 -15.22 18.14
C ALA A 221 5.10 -14.75 18.61
N GLY A 222 5.09 -13.82 19.58
CA GLY A 222 3.87 -13.26 20.17
C GLY A 222 3.24 -14.13 21.26
N ARG A 223 2.32 -13.53 22.04
CA ARG A 223 1.51 -14.19 23.08
C ARG A 223 0.03 -14.22 22.69
N SER A 224 -0.79 -14.93 23.48
CA SER A 224 -2.24 -14.95 23.27
C SER A 224 -2.84 -13.55 23.41
N ALA A 225 -3.95 -13.29 22.71
CA ALA A 225 -4.58 -11.98 22.73
C ALA A 225 -5.15 -11.63 24.10
N GLU A 226 -5.72 -12.61 24.81
CA GLU A 226 -6.38 -12.46 26.10
C GLU A 226 -5.43 -11.86 27.15
N ILE A 227 -4.20 -12.37 27.20
CA ILE A 227 -3.15 -11.85 28.11
C ILE A 227 -2.85 -10.39 27.80
N GLY A 228 -2.65 -10.06 26.52
CA GLY A 228 -2.33 -8.70 26.11
C GLY A 228 -3.47 -7.72 26.35
N VAL A 229 -4.71 -8.11 26.04
CA VAL A 229 -5.91 -7.28 26.23
C VAL A 229 -6.10 -6.96 27.71
N ALA A 230 -6.01 -7.96 28.58
CA ALA A 230 -6.12 -7.77 30.02
C ALA A 230 -4.99 -6.89 30.58
N GLU A 231 -3.73 -7.15 30.20
CA GLU A 231 -2.57 -6.38 30.66
C GLU A 231 -2.68 -4.90 30.25
N VAL A 232 -3.08 -4.62 29.01
CA VAL A 232 -3.31 -3.26 28.52
C VAL A 232 -4.48 -2.60 29.25
N HIS A 233 -5.61 -3.29 29.40
CA HIS A 233 -6.75 -2.76 30.13
C HIS A 233 -6.36 -2.37 31.56
N GLN A 234 -5.77 -3.31 32.31
CA GLN A 234 -5.35 -3.11 33.70
C GLN A 234 -4.34 -1.96 33.84
N ALA A 235 -3.34 -1.89 32.96
CA ALA A 235 -2.33 -0.82 32.98
C ALA A 235 -2.93 0.55 32.71
N LEU A 236 -3.82 0.68 31.71
CA LEU A 236 -4.50 1.94 31.42
C LEU A 236 -5.44 2.37 32.55
N VAL A 237 -6.13 1.43 33.19
CA VAL A 237 -7.02 1.67 34.34
C VAL A 237 -6.22 2.18 35.53
N ALA A 238 -5.12 1.50 35.88
CA ALA A 238 -4.24 1.90 36.99
C ALA A 238 -3.64 3.30 36.82
N ASN A 239 -3.40 3.72 35.57
CA ASN A 239 -2.83 5.03 35.23
C ASN A 239 -3.88 6.11 34.97
N GLY A 240 -5.18 5.78 35.03
CA GLY A 240 -6.27 6.71 34.75
C GLY A 240 -6.37 7.18 33.30
N LEU A 241 -5.88 6.36 32.37
CA LEU A 241 -5.89 6.62 30.93
C LEU A 241 -6.93 5.78 30.18
N ARG A 242 -7.64 4.87 30.87
CA ARG A 242 -8.55 3.93 30.20
C ARG A 242 -9.71 4.59 29.47
N GLN A 243 -10.17 5.75 29.94
CA GLN A 243 -11.26 6.51 29.31
C GLN A 243 -10.81 7.27 28.05
N LYS A 244 -9.51 7.48 27.86
CA LYS A 244 -8.94 8.18 26.70
C LYS A 244 -8.93 7.33 25.43
N VAL A 245 -8.82 6.00 25.59
CA VAL A 245 -8.50 5.10 24.48
C VAL A 245 -9.55 4.01 24.33
N THR A 246 -9.95 3.76 23.09
CA THR A 246 -10.68 2.53 22.70
C THR A 246 -9.70 1.36 22.60
N LEU A 247 -9.94 0.28 23.33
CA LEU A 247 -9.13 -0.95 23.21
C LEU A 247 -9.74 -1.88 22.16
N ARG A 248 -9.10 -1.99 20.99
CA ARG A 248 -9.49 -2.93 19.94
C ARG A 248 -8.78 -4.27 20.15
N CYS A 249 -9.53 -5.35 20.05
CA CYS A 249 -9.05 -6.71 20.25
C CYS A 249 -8.91 -7.42 18.90
N SER A 250 -7.72 -7.95 18.63
CA SER A 250 -7.41 -8.74 17.44
C SER A 250 -7.00 -10.17 17.84
N GLY A 251 -7.99 -10.95 18.30
CA GLY A 251 -7.81 -12.30 18.87
C GLY A 251 -8.32 -13.44 17.99
N ALA A 252 -8.38 -13.26 16.67
CA ALA A 252 -8.95 -14.24 15.73
C ALA A 252 -10.43 -14.60 16.03
N HIS A 253 -11.24 -13.58 16.37
CA HIS A 253 -12.66 -13.72 16.72
C HIS A 253 -13.47 -14.48 15.65
N GLN A 254 -14.35 -15.38 16.09
CA GLN A 254 -15.22 -16.18 15.23
C GLN A 254 -16.68 -16.19 15.70
N THR A 255 -16.92 -15.99 16.99
CA THR A 255 -18.24 -16.15 17.64
C THR A 255 -18.59 -14.95 18.51
N GLY A 256 -19.86 -14.82 18.92
CA GLY A 256 -20.26 -13.80 19.89
C GLY A 256 -19.62 -14.02 21.27
N SER A 257 -19.30 -15.27 21.63
CA SER A 257 -18.56 -15.60 22.86
C SER A 257 -17.16 -15.01 22.88
N ASP A 258 -16.45 -15.02 21.75
CA ASP A 258 -15.11 -14.43 21.66
C ASP A 258 -15.18 -12.92 21.89
N VAL A 259 -16.19 -12.25 21.29
CA VAL A 259 -16.44 -10.82 21.46
C VAL A 259 -16.72 -10.48 22.92
N VAL A 260 -17.67 -11.20 23.56
CA VAL A 260 -18.01 -10.94 24.96
C VAL A 260 -16.84 -11.25 25.89
N THR A 261 -16.08 -12.32 25.64
CA THR A 261 -14.89 -12.66 26.46
C THR A 261 -13.84 -11.55 26.37
N SER A 262 -13.54 -11.08 25.16
CA SER A 262 -12.65 -9.93 24.95
C SER A 262 -13.17 -8.66 25.63
N ALA A 263 -14.48 -8.42 25.63
CA ALA A 263 -15.10 -7.30 26.34
C ALA A 263 -14.91 -7.43 27.86
N LEU A 264 -15.20 -8.60 28.43
CA LEU A 264 -15.01 -8.89 29.86
C LEU A 264 -13.56 -8.72 30.31
N LEU A 265 -12.59 -9.06 29.45
CA LEU A 265 -11.16 -8.80 29.68
C LEU A 265 -10.75 -7.33 29.50
N GLY A 266 -11.64 -6.50 28.94
CA GLY A 266 -11.46 -5.05 28.89
C GLY A 266 -11.52 -4.40 27.51
N GLY A 267 -11.88 -5.13 26.45
CA GLY A 267 -12.00 -4.62 25.07
C GLY A 267 -13.25 -3.78 24.80
N ASP A 268 -13.17 -2.92 23.79
CA ASP A 268 -14.26 -2.05 23.30
C ASP A 268 -14.65 -2.31 21.83
N SER A 269 -13.72 -2.83 21.02
CA SER A 269 -13.88 -3.07 19.58
C SER A 269 -13.21 -4.39 19.17
N PHE A 270 -13.71 -5.07 18.14
CA PHE A 270 -13.37 -6.47 17.85
C PHE A 270 -13.06 -6.69 16.37
N GLU A 271 -11.84 -7.14 16.07
CA GLU A 271 -11.33 -7.33 14.71
C GLU A 271 -11.55 -8.79 14.23
N PHE A 272 -12.03 -8.92 12.98
CA PHE A 272 -12.30 -10.19 12.28
C PHE A 272 -11.49 -10.27 10.98
N GLY A 273 -10.43 -11.07 10.97
CA GLY A 273 -9.60 -11.33 9.78
C GLY A 273 -10.00 -12.63 9.09
N THR A 274 -9.46 -13.76 9.57
CA THR A 274 -9.65 -15.08 8.97
C THR A 274 -11.12 -15.46 8.79
N THR A 275 -11.97 -15.21 9.78
CA THR A 275 -13.40 -15.55 9.70
C THR A 275 -14.12 -14.75 8.63
N ALA A 276 -13.75 -13.48 8.44
CA ALA A 276 -14.31 -12.67 7.35
C ALA A 276 -13.96 -13.27 5.98
N LEU A 277 -12.73 -13.76 5.80
CA LEU A 277 -12.34 -14.48 4.58
C LEU A 277 -13.06 -15.83 4.42
N MET A 278 -13.33 -16.55 5.51
CA MET A 278 -14.10 -17.80 5.47
C MET A 278 -15.53 -17.55 5.00
N MET A 279 -16.17 -16.45 5.43
CA MET A 279 -17.51 -16.07 4.94
C MET A 279 -17.52 -15.70 3.46
N LEU A 280 -16.35 -15.36 2.91
CA LEU A 280 -16.14 -15.10 1.47
C LEU A 280 -15.57 -16.31 0.72
N GLY A 281 -15.62 -17.52 1.30
CA GLY A 281 -15.28 -18.77 0.62
C GLY A 281 -13.87 -19.30 0.89
N CYS A 282 -13.10 -18.73 1.82
CA CYS A 282 -11.81 -19.30 2.19
C CYS A 282 -11.96 -20.72 2.76
N VAL A 283 -11.30 -21.69 2.13
CA VAL A 283 -11.28 -23.11 2.53
C VAL A 283 -10.11 -23.49 3.44
N MET A 284 -9.36 -22.50 3.94
CA MET A 284 -8.22 -22.70 4.86
C MET A 284 -7.12 -23.63 4.33
N ALA A 285 -6.86 -23.60 3.01
CA ALA A 285 -5.81 -24.40 2.36
C ALA A 285 -4.37 -24.01 2.77
N LYS A 286 -4.18 -22.85 3.42
CA LYS A 286 -2.88 -22.31 3.87
C LYS A 286 -1.82 -22.18 2.76
N ASN A 287 -2.27 -21.86 1.55
CA ASN A 287 -1.41 -21.68 0.37
C ASN A 287 -1.52 -20.27 -0.23
N CYS A 288 -1.78 -19.27 0.63
CA CYS A 288 -2.11 -17.89 0.25
C CYS A 288 -0.97 -17.14 -0.48
N ASN A 289 0.26 -17.58 -0.26
CA ASN A 289 1.48 -17.05 -0.86
C ASN A 289 1.78 -17.63 -2.25
N VAL A 290 1.19 -18.78 -2.61
CA VAL A 290 1.50 -19.49 -3.87
C VAL A 290 0.28 -19.63 -4.76
N LYS A 291 -0.74 -20.38 -4.32
CA LYS A 291 -1.91 -20.72 -5.14
C LYS A 291 -3.16 -20.96 -4.30
N CYS A 292 -4.05 -19.99 -4.28
CA CYS A 292 -5.35 -20.04 -3.65
C CYS A 292 -6.37 -20.84 -4.49
N PRO A 293 -6.97 -21.91 -3.95
CA PRO A 293 -7.99 -22.66 -4.68
C PRO A 293 -9.34 -21.90 -4.77
N ALA A 294 -9.61 -20.99 -3.84
CA ALA A 294 -10.88 -20.25 -3.75
C ALA A 294 -10.81 -18.82 -4.31
N GLY A 295 -9.71 -18.44 -4.95
CA GLY A 295 -9.58 -17.15 -5.63
C GLY A 295 -9.34 -15.91 -4.75
N LEU A 296 -9.24 -16.03 -3.42
CA LEU A 296 -9.14 -14.86 -2.53
C LEU A 296 -7.78 -14.15 -2.58
N THR A 297 -6.69 -14.90 -2.78
CA THR A 297 -5.31 -14.41 -2.63
C THR A 297 -4.46 -14.54 -3.88
N THR A 298 -4.87 -15.41 -4.81
CA THR A 298 -4.38 -15.59 -6.18
C THR A 298 -5.54 -16.21 -6.99
N ASN A 299 -5.42 -16.34 -8.31
CA ASN A 299 -6.45 -16.95 -9.17
C ASN A 299 -7.81 -16.24 -9.02
N ALA A 300 -7.83 -14.93 -9.27
CA ALA A 300 -9.02 -14.09 -9.05
C ALA A 300 -10.27 -14.62 -9.79
N GLU A 301 -10.08 -15.41 -10.84
CA GLU A 301 -11.10 -16.16 -11.55
C GLU A 301 -11.99 -17.07 -10.69
N ALA A 302 -11.41 -17.66 -9.66
CA ALA A 302 -12.08 -18.66 -8.82
C ALA A 302 -12.86 -18.02 -7.66
N PHE A 303 -12.85 -16.68 -7.57
CA PHE A 303 -13.46 -15.96 -6.46
C PHE A 303 -14.96 -15.74 -6.68
N GLU A 304 -15.78 -16.40 -5.87
CA GLU A 304 -17.26 -16.30 -5.89
C GLU A 304 -17.84 -15.70 -4.59
N GLY A 305 -17.01 -15.00 -3.79
CA GLY A 305 -17.42 -14.50 -2.48
C GLY A 305 -18.48 -13.39 -2.55
N ASP A 306 -19.56 -13.53 -1.76
CA ASP A 306 -20.63 -12.55 -1.67
C ASP A 306 -20.46 -11.63 -0.44
N PRO A 307 -20.27 -10.31 -0.61
CA PRO A 307 -20.16 -9.37 0.51
C PRO A 307 -21.39 -9.37 1.44
N ARG A 308 -22.58 -9.73 0.93
CA ARG A 308 -23.80 -9.83 1.74
C ARG A 308 -23.74 -10.99 2.74
N ALA A 309 -23.03 -12.07 2.40
CA ALA A 309 -22.82 -13.19 3.32
C ALA A 309 -21.95 -12.76 4.51
N LEU A 310 -20.90 -11.97 4.25
CA LEU A 310 -20.09 -11.37 5.32
C LEU A 310 -20.92 -10.41 6.18
N ALA A 311 -21.72 -9.54 5.56
CA ALA A 311 -22.60 -8.62 6.28
C ALA A 311 -23.59 -9.39 7.20
N GLN A 312 -24.24 -10.43 6.66
CA GLN A 312 -25.17 -11.26 7.43
C GLN A 312 -24.48 -11.98 8.59
N TYR A 313 -23.26 -12.49 8.37
CA TYR A 313 -22.46 -13.09 9.44
C TYR A 313 -22.19 -12.10 10.58
N LEU A 314 -21.73 -10.88 10.27
CA LEU A 314 -21.45 -9.87 11.29
C LEU A 314 -22.72 -9.46 12.06
N LEU A 315 -23.87 -9.38 11.37
CA LEU A 315 -25.16 -9.15 12.01
C LEU A 315 -25.56 -10.30 12.94
N ASN A 316 -25.33 -11.55 12.53
CA ASN A 316 -25.59 -12.73 13.36
C ASN A 316 -24.70 -12.74 14.61
N ILE A 317 -23.42 -12.36 14.49
CA ILE A 317 -22.51 -12.18 15.63
C ILE A 317 -23.06 -11.14 16.59
N ALA A 318 -23.56 -10.01 16.09
CA ALA A 318 -24.16 -9.00 16.94
C ALA A 318 -25.39 -9.54 17.71
N HIS A 319 -26.24 -10.35 17.08
CA HIS A 319 -27.35 -10.99 17.78
C HIS A 319 -26.92 -12.01 18.82
N ASP A 320 -25.88 -12.82 18.54
CA ASP A 320 -25.31 -13.78 19.48
C ASP A 320 -24.73 -13.05 20.71
N VAL A 321 -23.98 -11.97 20.49
CA VAL A 321 -23.49 -11.08 21.56
C VAL A 321 -24.64 -10.59 22.45
N ARG A 322 -25.75 -10.13 21.87
CA ARG A 322 -26.91 -9.67 22.66
C ARG A 322 -27.48 -10.76 23.54
N GLN A 323 -27.60 -11.98 23.03
CA GLN A 323 -28.11 -13.11 23.79
C GLN A 323 -27.19 -13.45 24.97
N ILE A 324 -25.87 -13.41 24.77
CA ILE A 324 -24.89 -13.67 25.83
C ILE A 324 -24.95 -12.57 26.89
N LEU A 325 -24.95 -11.29 26.49
CA LEU A 325 -25.07 -10.15 27.42
C LEU A 325 -26.35 -10.25 28.25
N ALA A 326 -27.50 -10.55 27.62
CA ALA A 326 -28.77 -10.74 28.31
C ALA A 326 -28.69 -11.82 29.39
N ARG A 327 -28.07 -12.96 29.07
CA ARG A 327 -27.87 -14.08 30.03
C ARG A 327 -26.95 -13.70 31.18
N LEU A 328 -25.94 -12.87 30.92
CA LEU A 328 -25.02 -12.34 31.94
C LEU A 328 -25.62 -11.19 32.76
N GLY A 329 -26.82 -10.72 32.42
CA GLY A 329 -27.47 -9.59 33.09
C GLY A 329 -26.87 -8.23 32.74
N LEU A 330 -26.21 -8.12 31.58
CA LEU A 330 -25.55 -6.91 31.09
C LEU A 330 -26.36 -6.31 29.94
N ARG A 331 -26.55 -4.99 29.92
CA ARG A 331 -27.31 -4.29 28.88
C ARG A 331 -26.46 -3.83 27.70
N SER A 332 -25.14 -3.83 27.83
CA SER A 332 -24.23 -3.34 26.77
C SER A 332 -22.85 -3.99 26.81
N LEU A 333 -22.13 -3.95 25.70
CA LEU A 333 -20.69 -4.31 25.68
C LEU A 333 -19.88 -3.37 26.60
N ARG A 334 -20.34 -2.13 26.76
CA ARG A 334 -19.74 -1.16 27.67
C ARG A 334 -19.85 -1.57 29.13
N GLU A 335 -20.99 -2.13 29.54
CA GLU A 335 -21.18 -2.71 30.89
C GLU A 335 -20.35 -3.98 31.11
N ALA A 336 -20.09 -4.75 30.05
CA ALA A 336 -19.23 -5.93 30.12
C ALA A 336 -17.76 -5.58 30.34
N ARG A 337 -17.32 -4.40 29.91
CA ARG A 337 -15.92 -3.98 29.89
C ARG A 337 -15.21 -4.16 31.24
N GLY A 338 -14.23 -5.06 31.30
CA GLY A 338 -13.40 -5.30 32.49
C GLY A 338 -14.11 -6.09 33.61
N ARG A 339 -15.31 -6.63 33.36
CA ARG A 339 -16.06 -7.48 34.30
C ARG A 339 -15.50 -8.91 34.36
N THR A 340 -14.20 -9.01 34.66
CA THR A 340 -13.50 -10.30 34.80
C THR A 340 -14.01 -11.14 35.98
N ASP A 341 -14.82 -10.56 36.89
CA ASP A 341 -15.58 -11.29 37.90
C ASP A 341 -16.57 -12.31 37.31
N LEU A 342 -16.97 -12.13 36.04
CA LEU A 342 -17.85 -13.05 35.31
C LEU A 342 -17.08 -14.14 34.56
N LEU A 343 -15.75 -14.17 34.67
CA LEU A 343 -14.88 -15.18 34.06
C LEU A 343 -14.26 -16.05 35.15
N GLN A 344 -14.21 -17.35 34.88
CA GLN A 344 -13.50 -18.31 35.73
C GLN A 344 -12.87 -19.40 34.87
N LEU A 345 -11.75 -19.94 35.35
CA LEU A 345 -11.15 -21.11 34.71
C LEU A 345 -12.08 -22.30 34.88
N LEU A 346 -12.45 -22.94 33.78
CA LEU A 346 -13.25 -24.16 33.81
C LEU A 346 -12.42 -25.30 34.41
N ASP A 347 -12.96 -25.97 35.43
CA ASP A 347 -12.41 -27.25 35.89
C ASP A 347 -12.77 -28.34 34.89
N HIS A 348 -11.86 -28.59 33.94
CA HIS A 348 -12.07 -29.53 32.84
C HIS A 348 -11.13 -30.75 32.97
N PRO A 349 -11.64 -32.00 32.83
CA PRO A 349 -10.84 -33.22 33.00
C PRO A 349 -9.61 -33.35 32.09
N ALA A 350 -9.61 -32.66 30.94
CA ALA A 350 -8.48 -32.63 30.01
C ALA A 350 -7.41 -31.56 30.33
N SER A 351 -7.59 -30.79 31.40
CA SER A 351 -6.62 -29.79 31.82
C SER A 351 -5.36 -30.46 32.35
N VAL A 352 -4.24 -30.30 31.64
CA VAL A 352 -2.95 -30.83 32.06
C VAL A 352 -2.20 -29.74 32.82
N GLY A 353 -1.97 -29.94 34.11
CA GLY A 353 -1.30 -28.98 35.00
C GLY A 353 -2.26 -28.01 35.69
N ARG A 354 -1.70 -26.99 36.36
CA ARG A 354 -2.46 -25.92 37.04
C ARG A 354 -2.09 -24.59 36.39
N LEU A 355 -3.06 -23.95 35.75
CA LEU A 355 -2.93 -22.58 35.25
C LEU A 355 -3.37 -21.60 36.34
N ASP A 356 -2.57 -20.56 36.58
CA ASP A 356 -2.93 -19.47 37.48
C ASP A 356 -3.41 -18.26 36.67
N ALA A 357 -4.73 -18.13 36.54
CA ALA A 357 -5.36 -17.02 35.82
C ALA A 357 -5.64 -15.80 36.71
N ARG A 358 -5.21 -15.78 37.98
CA ARG A 358 -5.58 -14.70 38.92
C ARG A 358 -5.10 -13.32 38.47
N ALA A 359 -3.88 -13.23 37.94
CA ALA A 359 -3.36 -11.97 37.41
C ALA A 359 -4.13 -11.50 36.16
N LEU A 360 -4.43 -12.45 35.25
CA LEU A 360 -5.22 -12.17 34.04
C LEU A 360 -6.61 -11.63 34.38
N LEU A 361 -7.28 -12.24 35.37
CA LEU A 361 -8.65 -11.93 35.75
C LEU A 361 -8.74 -10.86 36.86
N ALA A 362 -7.63 -10.24 37.24
CA ALA A 362 -7.62 -9.23 38.29
C ALA A 362 -8.45 -7.99 37.87
N GLN A 363 -9.36 -7.59 38.76
CA GLN A 363 -10.06 -6.31 38.64
C GLN A 363 -9.24 -5.22 39.31
N VAL A 364 -8.86 -4.21 38.53
CA VAL A 364 -8.10 -3.06 39.01
C VAL A 364 -9.09 -1.93 39.29
N PRO A 365 -9.07 -1.31 40.49
CA PRO A 365 -9.90 -0.15 40.77
C PRO A 365 -9.62 0.98 39.77
N GLU A 366 -10.66 1.51 39.13
CA GLU A 366 -10.50 2.54 38.12
C GLU A 366 -10.10 3.88 38.74
N LYS A 367 -8.94 4.41 38.31
CA LYS A 367 -8.50 5.76 38.64
C LYS A 367 -9.14 6.74 37.65
N ILE A 368 -10.18 7.45 38.07
CA ILE A 368 -10.79 8.49 37.25
C ILE A 368 -10.06 9.82 37.47
N VAL A 369 -9.49 10.40 36.41
CA VAL A 369 -8.89 11.73 36.44
C VAL A 369 -9.97 12.74 36.08
N ALA A 370 -10.26 13.68 36.98
CA ALA A 370 -11.35 14.64 36.81
C ALA A 370 -11.10 15.65 35.69
N ASP A 371 -9.84 16.11 35.55
CA ASP A 371 -9.41 17.07 34.55
C ASP A 371 -8.14 16.55 33.84
N PRO A 372 -8.29 15.64 32.87
CA PRO A 372 -7.15 15.03 32.21
C PRO A 372 -6.55 15.99 31.17
N GLU A 373 -5.27 16.33 31.35
CA GLU A 373 -4.49 17.00 30.31
C GLU A 373 -4.09 16.00 29.22
N TYR A 374 -4.42 16.33 27.97
CA TYR A 374 -4.06 15.53 26.81
C TYR A 374 -3.03 16.27 25.97
N LEU A 375 -2.11 15.50 25.36
CA LEU A 375 -1.26 16.06 24.31
C LEU A 375 -2.14 16.52 23.16
N GLU A 376 -2.32 17.83 23.04
CA GLU A 376 -3.06 18.44 21.95
C GLU A 376 -2.26 18.34 20.65
N LYS A 377 -2.98 18.14 19.55
CA LYS A 377 -2.42 18.36 18.23
C LYS A 377 -2.44 19.86 17.96
N ASP A 378 -1.36 20.41 17.43
CA ASP A 378 -1.31 21.82 17.06
C ASP A 378 -1.02 21.96 15.56
N PHE A 379 -2.03 22.45 14.84
CA PHE A 379 -1.98 22.72 13.41
C PHE A 379 -2.38 24.17 13.10
N HIS A 380 -2.27 25.08 14.06
CA HIS A 380 -2.72 26.47 13.90
C HIS A 380 -2.11 27.17 12.68
N THR A 381 -0.82 26.87 12.39
CA THR A 381 -0.13 27.40 11.21
C THR A 381 -0.78 26.90 9.92
N ASP A 382 -1.05 25.60 9.80
CA ASP A 382 -1.69 25.02 8.62
C ASP A 382 -3.15 25.48 8.45
N ASP A 383 -3.90 25.62 9.55
CA ASP A 383 -5.27 26.15 9.51
C ASP A 383 -5.28 27.60 9.00
N ALA A 384 -4.35 28.44 9.47
CA ALA A 384 -4.21 29.82 8.99
C ALA A 384 -3.76 29.89 7.52
N LEU A 385 -2.88 28.97 7.08
CA LEU A 385 -2.47 28.86 5.69
C LEU A 385 -3.64 28.44 4.79
N LEU A 386 -4.41 27.43 5.20
CA LEU A 386 -5.54 26.93 4.44
C LEU A 386 -6.59 28.02 4.22
N GLU A 387 -6.94 28.78 5.25
CA GLU A 387 -7.92 29.86 5.12
C GLU A 387 -7.45 30.89 4.08
N ARG A 388 -6.20 31.35 4.19
CA ARG A 388 -5.63 32.31 3.23
C ARG A 388 -5.59 31.78 1.81
N VAL A 389 -5.18 30.52 1.63
CA VAL A 389 -5.09 29.88 0.32
C VAL A 389 -6.48 29.69 -0.27
N ARG A 390 -7.45 29.23 0.53
CA ARG A 390 -8.84 29.04 0.11
C ARG A 390 -9.47 30.36 -0.32
N THR A 391 -9.36 31.42 0.48
CA THR A 391 -9.89 32.74 0.10
C THR A 391 -9.27 33.23 -1.21
N ALA A 392 -7.95 33.12 -1.36
CA ALA A 392 -7.27 33.61 -2.55
C ALA A 392 -7.61 32.79 -3.81
N LEU A 393 -7.56 31.46 -3.72
CA LEU A 393 -7.77 30.57 -4.86
C LEU A 393 -9.25 30.40 -5.22
N VAL A 394 -10.13 30.20 -4.24
CA VAL A 394 -11.53 29.86 -4.47
C VAL A 394 -12.37 31.14 -4.54
N ASP A 395 -12.29 32.01 -3.54
CA ASP A 395 -13.18 33.18 -3.45
C ASP A 395 -12.75 34.32 -4.38
N HIS A 396 -11.45 34.43 -4.66
CA HIS A 396 -10.86 35.47 -5.51
C HIS A 396 -10.33 34.97 -6.85
N ALA A 397 -10.41 33.67 -7.12
CA ALA A 397 -9.95 33.04 -8.36
C ALA A 397 -8.52 33.46 -8.78
N GLN A 398 -7.62 33.63 -7.80
CA GLN A 398 -6.22 33.96 -8.10
C GLN A 398 -5.51 32.79 -8.76
N GLU A 399 -4.65 33.09 -9.74
CA GLU A 399 -3.79 32.10 -10.40
C GLU A 399 -2.60 31.68 -9.52
N HIS A 400 -2.11 32.63 -8.70
CA HIS A 400 -0.96 32.42 -7.83
C HIS A 400 -1.18 33.05 -6.45
N VAL A 401 -0.79 32.33 -5.40
CA VAL A 401 -0.83 32.78 -4.01
C VAL A 401 0.57 32.75 -3.41
N LEU A 402 1.06 33.91 -2.98
CA LEU A 402 2.31 34.03 -2.24
C LEU A 402 2.04 34.33 -0.76
N VAL A 403 2.35 33.38 0.10
CA VAL A 403 2.40 33.57 1.55
C VAL A 403 3.86 33.79 1.98
N HIS A 404 4.13 34.84 2.74
CA HIS A 404 5.45 35.17 3.26
C HIS A 404 5.35 35.68 4.70
N GLY A 405 6.49 35.85 5.36
CA GLY A 405 6.58 36.35 6.74
C GLY A 405 6.22 35.31 7.81
N VAL A 406 6.23 34.03 7.47
CA VAL A 406 5.97 32.93 8.42
C VAL A 406 7.27 32.53 9.10
N LEU A 407 7.42 32.90 10.37
CA LEU A 407 8.57 32.50 11.19
C LEU A 407 8.22 31.23 11.95
N LEU A 408 9.02 30.19 11.79
CA LEU A 408 8.86 28.89 12.43
C LEU A 408 9.92 28.65 13.50
N GLY A 409 9.50 28.08 14.62
CA GLY A 409 10.32 27.47 15.63
C GLY A 409 10.24 25.94 15.60
N ASN A 410 11.09 25.29 16.40
CA ASN A 410 11.19 23.82 16.39
C ASN A 410 9.95 23.10 16.95
N ALA A 411 9.03 23.85 17.57
CA ALA A 411 7.74 23.38 18.02
C ALA A 411 6.70 23.33 16.89
N ASP A 412 6.91 24.07 15.78
CA ASP A 412 6.02 24.08 14.63
C ASP A 412 6.24 22.82 13.79
N LYS A 413 5.49 21.78 14.15
CA LYS A 413 5.59 20.43 13.59
C LYS A 413 4.65 20.24 12.42
N SER A 414 5.04 19.38 11.49
CA SER A 414 4.19 18.90 10.39
C SER A 414 3.66 20.02 9.47
N VAL A 415 4.30 21.20 9.48
CA VAL A 415 3.85 22.39 8.75
C VAL A 415 3.74 22.10 7.25
N GLY A 416 2.61 22.45 6.66
CA GLY A 416 2.26 22.20 5.25
C GLY A 416 1.56 20.87 5.01
N GLY A 417 1.56 19.95 5.97
CA GLY A 417 1.00 18.62 5.77
C GLY A 417 -0.51 18.52 5.90
N GLN A 418 -1.11 19.21 6.88
CA GLN A 418 -2.57 19.29 6.96
C GLN A 418 -3.10 20.10 5.78
N LEU A 419 -2.41 21.18 5.40
CA LEU A 419 -2.71 21.96 4.21
C LEU A 419 -2.75 21.09 2.94
N GLY A 420 -1.74 20.25 2.71
CA GLY A 420 -1.67 19.41 1.50
C GLY A 420 -2.83 18.41 1.39
N ILE A 421 -3.26 17.83 2.52
CA ILE A 421 -4.41 16.91 2.58
C ILE A 421 -5.72 17.69 2.40
N ASP A 422 -5.87 18.83 3.08
CA ASP A 422 -7.09 19.63 3.04
C ASP A 422 -7.32 20.23 1.63
N LEU A 423 -6.27 20.62 0.91
CA LEU A 423 -6.37 21.05 -0.49
C LEU A 423 -6.82 19.92 -1.43
N GLU A 424 -6.30 18.70 -1.24
CA GLU A 424 -6.75 17.53 -2.02
C GLU A 424 -8.24 17.26 -1.78
N ARG A 425 -8.67 17.31 -0.50
CA ARG A 425 -10.07 17.09 -0.10
C ARG A 425 -10.98 18.18 -0.66
N LEU A 426 -10.58 19.44 -0.52
CA LEU A 426 -11.31 20.60 -1.03
C LEU A 426 -11.58 20.45 -2.53
N LEU A 427 -10.53 20.19 -3.32
CA LEU A 427 -10.64 20.16 -4.78
C LEU A 427 -11.44 18.96 -5.30
N ASN A 428 -11.29 17.78 -4.68
CA ASN A 428 -11.83 16.52 -5.23
C ASN A 428 -13.12 16.04 -4.55
N HIS A 429 -13.46 16.55 -3.37
CA HIS A 429 -14.58 16.02 -2.57
C HIS A 429 -15.53 17.10 -2.03
N GLU A 430 -15.10 18.36 -1.88
CA GLU A 430 -15.95 19.42 -1.32
C GLU A 430 -16.48 20.40 -2.38
N LEU A 431 -15.64 20.83 -3.33
CA LEU A 431 -16.06 21.75 -4.40
C LEU A 431 -16.82 21.04 -5.52
N GLY A 432 -17.93 21.64 -5.96
CA GLY A 432 -18.70 21.18 -7.11
C GLY A 432 -17.93 21.35 -8.43
N ALA A 433 -18.36 20.66 -9.48
CA ALA A 433 -17.75 20.82 -10.81
C ALA A 433 -17.86 22.26 -11.35
N GLU A 434 -18.98 22.93 -11.06
CA GLU A 434 -19.22 24.32 -11.46
C GLU A 434 -18.31 25.30 -10.70
N ASP A 435 -18.05 25.06 -9.40
CA ASP A 435 -17.21 25.92 -8.57
C ASP A 435 -15.75 25.92 -9.02
N VAL A 436 -15.28 24.78 -9.54
CA VAL A 436 -13.90 24.63 -10.04
C VAL A 436 -13.79 25.12 -11.49
N GLN A 437 -14.90 25.15 -12.23
CA GLN A 437 -14.93 25.56 -13.63
C GLN A 437 -14.68 27.07 -13.75
N GLY A 438 -13.42 27.43 -13.98
CA GLY A 438 -12.97 28.82 -14.10
C GLY A 438 -11.90 29.23 -13.10
N LEU A 439 -11.53 28.36 -12.15
CA LEU A 439 -10.39 28.61 -11.27
C LEU A 439 -9.08 28.43 -12.07
N PRO A 440 -8.30 29.49 -12.31
CA PRO A 440 -7.10 29.43 -13.16
C PRO A 440 -5.98 28.58 -12.53
N ALA A 441 -5.98 28.46 -11.21
CA ALA A 441 -4.99 27.67 -10.47
C ALA A 441 -5.25 26.15 -10.47
N VAL A 442 -6.37 25.68 -11.03
CA VAL A 442 -6.77 24.26 -10.97
C VAL A 442 -6.78 23.63 -12.36
N THR A 443 -6.19 22.43 -12.46
CA THR A 443 -6.25 21.58 -13.66
C THR A 443 -6.81 20.21 -13.31
N THR A 444 -7.43 19.55 -14.28
CA THR A 444 -7.96 18.19 -14.15
C THR A 444 -7.16 17.22 -15.02
N ASP A 445 -6.76 16.08 -14.47
CA ASP A 445 -6.08 15.03 -15.24
C ASP A 445 -7.07 14.16 -16.06
N ASP A 446 -6.54 13.27 -16.88
CA ASP A 446 -7.30 12.33 -17.73
C ASP A 446 -8.20 11.36 -16.95
N ARG A 447 -8.02 11.26 -15.63
CA ARG A 447 -8.83 10.42 -14.73
C ARG A 447 -9.88 11.23 -13.97
N GLY A 448 -9.95 12.54 -14.18
CA GLY A 448 -10.85 13.43 -13.48
C GLY A 448 -10.36 13.93 -12.13
N ARG A 449 -9.10 13.65 -11.73
CA ARG A 449 -8.54 14.23 -10.50
C ARG A 449 -8.23 15.69 -10.72
N ARG A 450 -8.73 16.55 -9.84
CA ARG A 450 -8.44 17.99 -9.81
C ARG A 450 -7.21 18.23 -8.95
N ARG A 451 -6.29 19.05 -9.43
CA ARG A 451 -5.05 19.40 -8.73
C ARG A 451 -4.68 20.84 -9.01
N LEU A 452 -3.89 21.44 -8.14
CA LEU A 452 -3.32 22.75 -8.40
C LEU A 452 -2.25 22.66 -9.50
N VAL A 453 -2.17 23.69 -10.34
CA VAL A 453 -1.06 23.86 -11.29
C VAL A 453 0.25 24.09 -10.54
N ASP A 454 1.39 23.74 -11.15
CA ASP A 454 2.68 23.88 -10.47
C ASP A 454 2.93 25.34 -10.03
N GLY A 455 3.36 25.52 -8.79
CA GLY A 455 3.63 26.85 -8.23
C GLY A 455 2.41 27.67 -7.80
N ALA A 456 1.16 27.20 -8.01
CA ALA A 456 -0.06 27.94 -7.67
C ALA A 456 -0.08 28.49 -6.24
N VAL A 457 0.51 27.77 -5.29
CA VAL A 457 0.66 28.20 -3.90
C VAL A 457 2.13 28.17 -3.53
N THR A 458 2.70 29.32 -3.17
CA THR A 458 4.07 29.43 -2.66
C THR A 458 4.04 29.95 -1.23
N ILE A 459 4.61 29.18 -0.30
CA ILE A 459 4.69 29.51 1.12
C ILE A 459 6.16 29.66 1.49
N ARG A 460 6.55 30.89 1.84
CA ARG A 460 7.88 31.24 2.30
C ARG A 460 7.93 31.27 3.82
N THR A 461 8.73 30.36 4.38
CA THR A 461 8.95 30.22 5.82
C THR A 461 10.42 30.47 6.16
N GLN A 462 10.70 30.86 7.41
CA GLN A 462 12.05 31.09 7.91
C GLN A 462 12.21 30.52 9.32
N GLY A 463 13.44 30.28 9.77
CA GLY A 463 13.75 29.92 11.15
C GLY A 463 14.18 28.46 11.31
N SER A 464 13.67 27.79 12.34
CA SER A 464 14.02 26.39 12.63
C SER A 464 12.77 25.54 12.65
N ALA A 465 12.28 25.08 11.50
CA ALA A 465 11.07 24.27 11.42
C ALA A 465 11.19 22.97 12.27
N GLY A 466 10.08 22.59 12.89
CA GLY A 466 9.99 21.36 13.67
C GLY A 466 10.04 20.09 12.83
N GLN A 467 9.76 18.97 13.49
CA GLN A 467 9.72 17.65 12.86
C GLN A 467 8.66 17.59 11.76
N SER A 468 8.90 16.81 10.71
CA SER A 468 7.96 16.52 9.64
C SER A 468 7.54 17.73 8.76
N TYR A 469 8.39 18.75 8.61
CA TYR A 469 8.11 19.88 7.71
C TYR A 469 7.81 19.42 6.28
N GLY A 470 6.68 19.83 5.70
CA GLY A 470 6.24 19.43 4.37
C GLY A 470 5.83 17.97 4.22
N VAL A 471 5.53 17.26 5.33
CA VAL A 471 4.91 15.92 5.27
C VAL A 471 3.65 15.96 4.40
N PHE A 472 3.42 14.98 3.52
CA PHE A 472 2.27 14.94 2.60
C PHE A 472 2.13 16.12 1.62
N ASN A 473 3.19 16.92 1.38
CA ASN A 473 3.11 18.02 0.43
C ASN A 473 2.59 17.55 -0.94
N ASN A 474 1.69 18.33 -1.54
CA ASN A 474 0.88 17.93 -2.67
C ASN A 474 1.07 18.86 -3.87
N ASP A 475 0.49 18.49 -5.01
CA ASP A 475 0.60 19.22 -6.27
C ASP A 475 0.30 20.72 -6.14
N GLY A 476 1.12 21.52 -6.83
CA GLY A 476 1.01 22.97 -6.90
C GLY A 476 1.44 23.74 -5.64
N VAL A 477 1.78 23.05 -4.55
CA VAL A 477 2.30 23.68 -3.33
C VAL A 477 3.83 23.70 -3.32
N VAL A 478 4.40 24.90 -3.21
CA VAL A 478 5.82 25.17 -3.08
C VAL A 478 6.10 25.67 -1.67
N LEU A 479 6.86 24.89 -0.90
CA LEU A 479 7.34 25.23 0.43
C LEU A 479 8.80 25.71 0.34
N GLU A 480 9.02 27.01 0.45
CA GLU A 480 10.35 27.63 0.45
C GLU A 480 10.76 27.98 1.88
N HIS A 481 11.67 27.19 2.45
CA HIS A 481 12.20 27.41 3.79
C HIS A 481 13.61 27.99 3.73
N THR A 482 13.88 29.06 4.48
CA THR A 482 15.24 29.56 4.74
C THR A 482 15.59 29.32 6.20
N GLY A 483 16.52 28.41 6.46
CA GLY A 483 16.83 27.96 7.81
C GLY A 483 17.05 26.46 7.92
N THR A 484 16.76 25.90 9.08
CA THR A 484 16.93 24.47 9.37
C THR A 484 15.58 23.80 9.60
N ALA A 485 15.42 22.56 9.17
CA ALA A 485 14.28 21.72 9.50
C ALA A 485 14.76 20.44 10.20
N ASN A 486 14.00 20.00 11.20
CA ASN A 486 14.33 18.76 11.92
C ASN A 486 14.04 17.52 11.05
N ASP A 487 13.98 16.33 11.66
CA ASP A 487 13.80 15.07 10.94
C ASP A 487 12.46 15.01 10.18
N GLY A 488 12.43 14.18 9.12
CA GLY A 488 11.19 13.87 8.42
C GLY A 488 10.69 14.90 7.42
N VAL A 489 11.54 15.81 6.94
CA VAL A 489 11.18 16.74 5.86
C VAL A 489 10.62 15.97 4.66
N GLY A 490 9.43 16.36 4.18
CA GLY A 490 8.83 15.74 2.99
C GLY A 490 8.45 14.26 3.12
N LYS A 491 8.29 13.74 4.35
CA LYS A 491 7.71 12.41 4.59
C LYS A 491 6.44 12.21 3.75
N SER A 492 6.36 11.12 3.00
CA SER A 492 5.22 10.82 2.11
C SER A 492 4.79 11.99 1.19
N GLN A 493 5.72 12.87 0.79
CA GLN A 493 5.47 13.89 -0.22
C GLN A 493 4.89 13.22 -1.48
N SER A 494 3.80 13.78 -2.00
CA SER A 494 3.12 13.26 -3.19
C SER A 494 3.14 14.22 -4.38
N GLY A 495 3.52 15.47 -4.18
CA GLY A 495 3.64 16.44 -5.27
C GLY A 495 4.32 17.71 -4.82
N GLY A 496 4.21 18.75 -5.65
CA GLY A 496 4.73 20.07 -5.33
C GLY A 496 6.25 20.10 -5.14
N ARG A 497 6.74 21.16 -4.48
CA ARG A 497 8.17 21.41 -4.28
C ARG A 497 8.47 21.75 -2.83
N ILE A 498 9.54 21.17 -2.29
CA ILE A 498 10.11 21.56 -0.99
C ILE A 498 11.52 22.08 -1.25
N ILE A 499 11.79 23.30 -0.82
CA ILE A 499 13.07 23.99 -1.05
C ILE A 499 13.59 24.43 0.30
N VAL A 500 14.78 23.98 0.69
CA VAL A 500 15.45 24.37 1.94
C VAL A 500 16.75 25.08 1.58
N ARG A 501 16.82 26.38 1.91
CA ARG A 501 17.97 27.26 1.64
C ARG A 501 18.78 27.50 2.89
N ALA A 502 20.09 27.62 2.72
CA ALA A 502 20.99 27.95 3.81
C ALA A 502 20.73 29.40 4.28
N PRO A 503 20.57 29.65 5.58
CA PRO A 503 20.43 31.02 6.09
C PRO A 503 21.75 31.83 6.11
N GLY A 504 22.86 31.21 5.66
CA GLY A 504 24.22 31.73 5.78
C GLY A 504 24.89 31.34 7.11
N GLY A 505 26.22 31.43 7.17
CA GLY A 505 27.00 31.17 8.39
C GLY A 505 27.36 29.70 8.68
N GLY A 506 26.97 28.75 7.82
CA GLY A 506 27.42 27.36 7.87
C GLY A 506 28.89 27.18 7.44
N SER A 507 29.51 26.08 7.88
CA SER A 507 30.86 25.69 7.43
C SER A 507 30.78 24.85 6.17
N ALA A 508 31.77 25.01 5.28
CA ALA A 508 31.94 24.16 4.09
C ALA A 508 32.57 22.79 4.42
N GLU A 509 32.99 22.57 5.67
CA GLU A 509 33.45 21.27 6.15
C GLU A 509 32.27 20.29 6.29
N GLN A 510 32.55 18.99 6.12
CA GLN A 510 31.55 17.94 6.27
C GLN A 510 30.90 18.00 7.67
N GLY A 511 29.57 17.95 7.73
CA GLY A 511 28.78 18.12 8.95
C GLY A 511 28.64 19.58 9.41
N GLY A 512 29.25 20.52 8.68
CA GLY A 512 29.29 21.95 8.99
C GLY A 512 28.06 22.73 8.53
N ASN A 513 27.21 22.15 7.68
CA ASN A 513 26.01 22.78 7.12
C ASN A 513 24.82 21.80 7.00
N VAL A 514 24.46 21.12 8.09
CA VAL A 514 23.28 20.24 8.13
C VAL A 514 22.00 21.08 8.25
N LEU A 515 21.16 21.05 7.22
CA LEU A 515 19.91 21.82 7.16
C LEU A 515 18.67 20.98 7.41
N VAL A 516 18.73 19.68 7.13
CA VAL A 516 17.60 18.76 7.28
C VAL A 516 18.00 17.57 8.13
N GLY A 517 17.12 17.13 9.03
CA GLY A 517 17.37 15.96 9.87
C GLY A 517 17.31 14.62 9.12
N ASN A 518 17.10 13.55 9.89
CA ASN A 518 17.04 12.18 9.43
C ASN A 518 15.76 11.87 8.63
N PHE A 519 15.80 10.77 7.86
CA PHE A 519 14.66 10.15 7.16
C PHE A 519 13.76 11.11 6.37
N ALA A 520 14.33 12.20 5.87
CA ALA A 520 13.66 13.07 4.93
C ALA A 520 13.21 12.26 3.70
N LEU A 521 12.04 12.59 3.15
CA LEU A 521 11.38 11.90 2.04
C LEU A 521 11.02 10.43 2.32
N PHE A 522 10.91 10.03 3.58
CA PHE A 522 10.50 8.67 3.91
C PHE A 522 9.15 8.33 3.26
N GLY A 523 9.17 7.36 2.35
CA GLY A 523 7.97 6.90 1.65
C GLY A 523 7.36 7.93 0.70
N ALA A 524 8.11 8.92 0.23
CA ALA A 524 7.63 9.88 -0.76
C ALA A 524 7.21 9.18 -2.06
N THR A 525 6.14 9.65 -2.68
CA THR A 525 5.54 9.06 -3.89
C THR A 525 5.58 9.98 -5.10
N GLY A 526 6.01 11.24 -4.94
CA GLY A 526 6.11 12.23 -6.00
C GLY A 526 6.66 13.56 -5.50
N GLY A 527 6.69 14.57 -6.37
CA GLY A 527 7.20 15.92 -6.08
C GLY A 527 8.71 16.07 -6.19
N ARG A 528 9.20 17.29 -5.97
CA ARG A 528 10.63 17.64 -5.99
C ARG A 528 11.08 18.22 -4.66
N THR A 529 12.32 17.93 -4.26
CA THR A 529 12.92 18.46 -3.03
C THR A 529 14.37 18.91 -3.26
N PHE A 530 14.70 20.13 -2.87
CA PHE A 530 16.02 20.73 -3.06
C PHE A 530 16.55 21.25 -1.73
N VAL A 531 17.73 20.79 -1.31
CA VAL A 531 18.33 21.13 -0.01
C VAL A 531 19.73 21.69 -0.25
N GLU A 532 19.90 22.99 0.01
CA GLU A 532 21.16 23.74 -0.10
C GLU A 532 22.10 23.47 1.09
N GLY A 533 22.29 22.18 1.41
CA GLY A 533 23.06 21.74 2.57
C GLY A 533 22.94 20.23 2.77
N GLU A 534 23.46 19.76 3.90
CA GLU A 534 23.48 18.34 4.24
C GLU A 534 22.16 17.90 4.91
N ALA A 535 21.85 16.61 4.73
CA ALA A 535 20.79 15.91 5.44
C ALA A 535 21.35 14.83 6.38
N GLY A 536 20.57 14.45 7.37
CA GLY A 536 20.90 13.35 8.29
C GLY A 536 20.88 11.96 7.64
N ASP A 537 20.82 10.93 8.49
CA ASP A 537 20.76 9.53 8.08
C ASP A 537 19.45 9.21 7.35
N ARG A 538 19.48 8.18 6.50
CA ARG A 538 18.31 7.62 5.81
C ARG A 538 17.55 8.62 4.92
N PHE A 539 18.24 9.62 4.39
CA PHE A 539 17.68 10.49 3.36
C PHE A 539 17.07 9.66 2.21
N ALA A 540 15.83 9.95 1.83
CA ALA A 540 15.07 9.25 0.79
C ALA A 540 14.87 7.74 1.02
N VAL A 541 14.84 7.29 2.28
CA VAL A 541 14.46 5.91 2.62
C VAL A 541 13.06 5.59 2.09
N ARG A 542 12.87 4.45 1.43
CA ARG A 542 11.59 4.06 0.80
C ARG A 542 11.03 5.09 -0.20
N ASN A 543 11.85 6.01 -0.74
CA ASN A 543 11.40 6.91 -1.80
C ASN A 543 10.88 6.09 -2.99
N SER A 544 9.67 6.40 -3.43
CA SER A 544 8.94 5.65 -4.45
C SER A 544 8.60 6.52 -5.67
N GLY A 545 9.03 7.78 -5.72
CA GLY A 545 8.71 8.67 -6.84
C GLY A 545 9.16 10.12 -6.76
N ALA A 546 9.66 10.58 -5.62
CA ALA A 546 10.15 11.95 -5.49
C ALA A 546 11.52 12.12 -6.15
N THR A 547 11.78 13.32 -6.64
CA THR A 547 13.08 13.73 -7.15
C THR A 547 13.75 14.68 -6.17
N ALA A 548 15.01 14.44 -5.85
CA ALA A 548 15.71 15.24 -4.85
C ALA A 548 17.16 15.56 -5.20
N VAL A 549 17.60 16.76 -4.82
CA VAL A 549 19.01 17.16 -4.82
C VAL A 549 19.40 17.69 -3.45
N VAL A 550 20.52 17.22 -2.93
CA VAL A 550 21.02 17.51 -1.57
C VAL A 550 22.54 17.59 -1.60
N GLU A 551 23.14 18.38 -0.70
CA GLU A 551 24.59 18.66 -0.69
C GLU A 551 25.38 17.81 0.32
N GLY A 552 24.76 16.75 0.84
CA GLY A 552 25.38 15.74 1.68
C GLY A 552 24.32 14.90 2.37
N VAL A 553 24.61 13.64 2.67
CA VAL A 553 23.72 12.74 3.39
C VAL A 553 24.47 11.92 4.44
N GLY A 554 23.76 11.50 5.49
CA GLY A 554 24.29 10.56 6.49
C GLY A 554 24.37 9.11 6.02
N ASP A 555 24.32 8.18 6.97
CA ASP A 555 24.30 6.74 6.72
C ASP A 555 22.97 6.30 6.08
N PHE A 556 23.01 5.24 5.26
CA PHE A 556 21.85 4.58 4.67
C PHE A 556 20.98 5.49 3.77
N GLY A 557 21.59 6.44 3.06
CA GLY A 557 20.90 7.21 2.02
C GLY A 557 20.28 6.31 0.96
N CYS A 558 19.07 6.63 0.50
CA CYS A 558 18.29 5.89 -0.50
C CYS A 558 18.00 4.41 -0.14
N GLU A 559 18.03 4.06 1.14
CA GLU A 559 17.69 2.71 1.61
C GLU A 559 16.26 2.33 1.18
N TYR A 560 16.07 1.13 0.63
CA TYR A 560 14.77 0.62 0.13
C TYR A 560 14.06 1.51 -0.91
N MET A 561 14.75 2.41 -1.61
CA MET A 561 14.16 3.23 -2.67
C MET A 561 13.63 2.35 -3.83
N THR A 562 12.40 2.63 -4.28
CA THR A 562 11.70 1.89 -5.34
C THR A 562 11.36 2.75 -6.57
N GLY A 563 11.60 4.06 -6.51
CA GLY A 563 11.36 4.98 -7.62
C GLY A 563 11.83 6.40 -7.30
N GLY A 564 11.83 7.26 -8.32
CA GLY A 564 12.33 8.64 -8.21
C GLY A 564 13.79 8.78 -8.66
N ALA A 565 14.35 9.98 -8.45
CA ALA A 565 15.75 10.29 -8.75
C ALA A 565 16.38 11.09 -7.61
N VAL A 566 17.53 10.67 -7.10
CA VAL A 566 18.25 11.41 -6.04
C VAL A 566 19.64 11.76 -6.54
N PHE A 567 20.04 13.02 -6.42
CA PHE A 567 21.42 13.45 -6.63
C PHE A 567 22.00 14.01 -5.33
N ASN A 568 22.97 13.31 -4.76
CA ASN A 568 23.79 13.83 -3.67
C ASN A 568 25.05 14.51 -4.23
N LEU A 569 25.25 15.77 -3.88
CA LEU A 569 26.37 16.62 -4.33
C LEU A 569 27.55 16.63 -3.35
N GLY A 570 27.43 15.99 -2.19
CA GLY A 570 28.47 16.02 -1.16
C GLY A 570 28.72 14.66 -0.51
N ALA A 571 29.14 14.70 0.76
CA ALA A 571 29.50 13.51 1.51
C ALA A 571 28.32 12.54 1.69
N PHE A 572 28.64 11.27 1.94
CA PHE A 572 27.65 10.21 2.15
C PHE A 572 28.18 9.17 3.13
N GLY A 573 27.31 8.61 3.96
CA GLY A 573 27.65 7.55 4.90
C GLY A 573 27.66 6.14 4.30
N LYS A 574 27.73 5.13 5.15
CA LYS A 574 27.72 3.70 4.74
C LYS A 574 26.33 3.23 4.32
N GLY A 575 26.27 2.15 3.54
CA GLY A 575 25.00 1.51 3.20
C GLY A 575 24.15 2.29 2.19
N LEU A 576 24.79 3.13 1.39
CA LEU A 576 24.12 3.92 0.35
C LEU A 576 23.41 2.99 -0.65
N GLY A 577 22.10 3.19 -0.83
CA GLY A 577 21.25 2.39 -1.72
C GLY A 577 20.95 0.96 -1.26
N ASN A 578 21.14 0.65 0.02
CA ASN A 578 20.84 -0.68 0.55
C ASN A 578 19.35 -1.05 0.37
N GLY A 579 19.07 -2.20 -0.26
CA GLY A 579 17.70 -2.64 -0.56
C GLY A 579 17.00 -1.84 -1.66
N MET A 580 17.69 -0.94 -2.36
CA MET A 580 17.13 -0.16 -3.46
C MET A 580 16.78 -1.07 -4.65
N SER A 581 15.54 -0.99 -5.13
CA SER A 581 15.01 -1.85 -6.19
C SER A 581 14.37 -1.08 -7.36
N GLY A 582 14.36 0.25 -7.31
CA GLY A 582 13.93 1.11 -8.41
C GLY A 582 14.33 2.56 -8.23
N GLY A 583 14.19 3.35 -9.30
CA GLY A 583 14.71 4.72 -9.37
C GLY A 583 16.21 4.79 -9.66
N PHE A 584 16.79 5.99 -9.60
CA PHE A 584 18.21 6.23 -9.88
C PHE A 584 18.85 7.14 -8.83
N LEU A 585 20.07 6.77 -8.41
CA LEU A 585 20.91 7.56 -7.53
C LEU A 585 22.09 8.12 -8.32
N TYR A 586 22.38 9.40 -8.14
CA TYR A 586 23.59 10.06 -8.63
C TYR A 586 24.38 10.54 -7.42
N GLN A 587 25.69 10.29 -7.43
CA GLN A 587 26.58 10.63 -6.33
C GLN A 587 27.80 11.35 -6.89
N TYR A 588 28.00 12.61 -6.47
CA TYR A 588 29.27 13.31 -6.71
C TYR A 588 30.29 12.89 -5.65
N ASP A 589 31.37 12.24 -6.06
CA ASP A 589 32.37 11.68 -5.17
C ASP A 589 33.80 11.94 -5.69
N PRO A 590 34.36 13.13 -5.41
CA PRO A 590 35.75 13.42 -5.75
C PRO A 590 36.76 12.61 -4.92
N SER A 591 36.31 11.96 -3.83
CA SER A 591 37.15 11.21 -2.89
C SER A 591 37.30 9.72 -3.22
N GLY A 592 36.47 9.19 -4.14
CA GLY A 592 36.51 7.80 -4.58
C GLY A 592 36.04 6.78 -3.52
N GLN A 593 35.15 7.17 -2.62
CA GLN A 593 34.59 6.34 -1.54
C GLN A 593 33.36 5.51 -1.95
N VAL A 594 32.76 5.76 -3.12
CA VAL A 594 31.49 5.14 -3.54
C VAL A 594 31.58 3.61 -3.61
N ALA A 595 32.73 3.08 -4.03
CA ALA A 595 32.95 1.63 -4.16
C ALA A 595 32.92 0.90 -2.82
N GLU A 596 33.26 1.57 -1.71
CA GLU A 596 33.28 1.00 -0.36
C GLU A 596 31.94 1.18 0.37
N ARG A 597 31.26 2.30 0.13
CA ARG A 597 30.08 2.70 0.93
C ARG A 597 28.73 2.35 0.28
N ALA A 598 28.69 2.16 -1.03
CA ALA A 598 27.48 1.75 -1.74
C ALA A 598 27.19 0.25 -1.58
N SER A 599 25.91 -0.11 -1.49
CA SER A 599 25.48 -1.50 -1.40
C SER A 599 25.67 -2.22 -2.74
N THR A 600 26.72 -3.04 -2.85
CA THR A 600 27.01 -3.83 -4.06
C THR A 600 25.97 -4.91 -4.35
N ASP A 601 25.23 -5.34 -3.32
CA ASP A 601 24.17 -6.34 -3.42
C ASP A 601 22.92 -5.77 -4.09
N SER A 602 22.66 -4.48 -3.91
CA SER A 602 21.47 -3.80 -4.43
C SER A 602 21.76 -2.98 -5.70
N LEU A 603 22.96 -2.41 -5.79
CA LEU A 603 23.34 -1.49 -6.85
C LEU A 603 24.42 -2.04 -7.77
N LEU A 604 24.33 -1.66 -9.03
CA LEU A 604 25.45 -1.55 -9.95
C LEU A 604 25.91 -0.10 -9.96
N VAL A 605 27.17 0.15 -9.62
CA VAL A 605 27.76 1.50 -9.57
C VAL A 605 28.74 1.68 -10.72
N PHE A 606 28.60 2.77 -11.46
CA PHE A 606 29.45 3.10 -12.60
C PHE A 606 29.56 4.63 -12.78
N PRO A 607 30.62 5.16 -13.41
CA PRO A 607 30.76 6.60 -13.65
C PRO A 607 29.69 7.09 -14.64
N VAL A 608 29.18 8.31 -14.45
CA VAL A 608 28.13 8.90 -15.31
C VAL A 608 28.54 9.03 -16.78
N THR A 609 29.86 9.06 -17.04
CA THR A 609 30.45 9.11 -18.38
C THR A 609 30.38 7.77 -19.13
N ASP A 610 29.92 6.70 -18.48
CA ASP A 610 29.70 5.41 -19.12
C ASP A 610 28.48 5.48 -20.07
N THR A 611 28.76 5.44 -21.37
CA THR A 611 27.74 5.47 -22.40
C THR A 611 27.12 4.11 -22.72
N GLU A 612 27.77 2.99 -22.34
CA GLU A 612 27.25 1.63 -22.63
C GLU A 612 25.95 1.36 -21.89
N ARG A 613 25.83 1.91 -20.67
CA ARG A 613 24.64 1.78 -19.81
C ARG A 613 23.64 2.91 -20.00
N GLY A 614 23.89 3.79 -20.98
CA GLY A 614 22.99 4.85 -21.41
C GLY A 614 23.54 6.25 -21.18
N ALA A 615 23.83 6.96 -22.26
CA ALA A 615 24.31 8.35 -22.23
C ALA A 615 23.32 9.35 -21.61
N PHE A 616 22.05 8.97 -21.41
CA PHE A 616 21.03 9.82 -20.80
C PHE A 616 21.33 10.14 -19.32
N HIS A 617 22.14 9.32 -18.65
CA HIS A 617 22.51 9.55 -17.25
C HIS A 617 23.22 10.88 -17.04
N GLU A 618 24.10 11.27 -17.97
CA GLU A 618 24.80 12.56 -17.92
C GLU A 618 23.80 13.72 -18.04
N SER A 619 22.88 13.65 -19.00
CA SER A 619 21.82 14.65 -19.17
C SER A 619 20.88 14.73 -17.96
N ALA A 620 20.55 13.59 -17.35
CA ALA A 620 19.72 13.54 -16.16
C ALA A 620 20.41 14.18 -14.94
N ALA A 621 21.69 13.86 -14.70
CA ALA A 621 22.47 14.46 -13.62
C ALA A 621 22.61 15.98 -13.80
N ARG A 622 22.87 16.44 -15.02
CA ARG A 622 22.95 17.86 -15.35
C ARG A 622 21.62 18.59 -15.14
N LEU A 623 20.50 18.00 -15.57
CA LEU A 623 19.17 18.58 -15.36
C LEU A 623 18.84 18.72 -13.86
N LEU A 624 19.20 17.72 -13.06
CA LEU A 624 19.01 17.77 -11.60
C LEU A 624 19.82 18.92 -10.97
N LEU A 625 21.07 19.13 -11.41
CA LEU A 625 21.89 20.27 -10.98
C LEU A 625 21.29 21.62 -11.39
N GLU A 626 20.81 21.74 -12.64
CA GLU A 626 20.17 22.95 -13.14
C GLU A 626 18.92 23.29 -12.30
N TRP A 627 18.08 22.30 -12.00
CA TRP A 627 16.93 22.50 -11.11
C TRP A 627 17.32 22.87 -9.68
N HIS A 628 18.38 22.28 -9.14
CA HIS A 628 18.86 22.62 -7.80
C HIS A 628 19.37 24.06 -7.75
N LEU A 629 20.14 24.49 -8.75
CA LEU A 629 20.62 25.86 -8.87
C LEU A 629 19.46 26.86 -8.99
N GLU A 630 18.48 26.58 -9.84
CA GLU A 630 17.27 27.42 -9.98
C GLU A 630 16.50 27.53 -8.65
N ALA A 631 16.32 26.39 -7.96
CA ALA A 631 15.53 26.32 -6.74
C ALA A 631 16.23 26.94 -5.52
N THR A 632 17.55 26.88 -5.43
CA THR A 632 18.29 27.24 -4.20
C THR A 632 19.25 28.40 -4.38
N GLY A 633 19.79 28.62 -5.58
CA GLY A 633 20.93 29.51 -5.79
C GLY A 633 22.27 28.92 -5.34
N SER A 634 22.35 27.59 -5.14
CA SER A 634 23.54 26.90 -4.63
C SER A 634 24.82 27.22 -5.41
N ALA A 635 25.81 27.77 -4.70
CA ALA A 635 27.14 28.03 -5.23
C ALA A 635 27.89 26.73 -5.60
N LEU A 636 27.60 25.62 -4.92
CA LEU A 636 28.16 24.31 -5.28
C LEU A 636 27.63 23.85 -6.64
N ALA A 637 26.32 23.89 -6.85
CA ALA A 637 25.73 23.50 -8.14
C ALA A 637 26.18 24.43 -9.28
N GLU A 638 26.25 25.74 -9.04
CA GLU A 638 26.79 26.70 -10.01
C GLU A 638 28.22 26.32 -10.45
N ARG A 639 29.11 26.05 -9.48
CA ARG A 639 30.48 25.62 -9.77
C ARG A 639 30.53 24.29 -10.54
N LEU A 640 29.78 23.28 -10.10
CA LEU A 640 29.76 21.96 -10.75
C LEU A 640 29.24 22.06 -12.20
N LEU A 641 28.28 22.93 -12.48
CA LEU A 641 27.79 23.20 -13.83
C LEU A 641 28.81 23.96 -14.68
N ALA A 642 29.48 24.96 -14.11
CA ALA A 642 30.52 25.74 -14.81
C ALA A 642 31.75 24.87 -15.17
N GLU A 643 32.09 23.91 -14.31
CA GLU A 643 33.24 23.01 -14.45
C GLU A 643 32.83 21.58 -14.86
N TRP A 644 31.67 21.44 -15.52
CA TRP A 644 31.03 20.14 -15.76
C TRP A 644 31.94 19.09 -16.40
N ASP A 645 32.77 19.49 -17.37
CA ASP A 645 33.68 18.58 -18.08
C ASP A 645 34.65 17.85 -17.13
N THR A 646 35.03 18.51 -16.03
CA THR A 646 35.85 17.91 -14.97
C THR A 646 34.98 17.24 -13.91
N ALA A 647 33.91 17.92 -13.47
CA ALA A 647 33.04 17.42 -12.41
C ALA A 647 32.41 16.06 -12.73
N ARG A 648 31.99 15.84 -13.98
CA ARG A 648 31.36 14.58 -14.42
C ARG A 648 32.24 13.35 -14.22
N ALA A 649 33.56 13.49 -14.21
CA ALA A 649 34.48 12.38 -13.96
C ALA A 649 34.35 11.81 -12.54
N HIS A 650 33.78 12.60 -11.61
CA HIS A 650 33.55 12.25 -10.22
C HIS A 650 32.08 11.96 -9.92
N VAL A 651 31.19 11.98 -10.92
CA VAL A 651 29.78 11.64 -10.73
C VAL A 651 29.58 10.16 -11.04
N TYR A 652 29.00 9.44 -10.09
CA TYR A 652 28.66 8.02 -10.21
C TYR A 652 27.16 7.82 -10.23
N VAL A 653 26.71 6.81 -10.97
CA VAL A 653 25.34 6.35 -11.04
C VAL A 653 25.20 5.09 -10.20
N GLY A 654 24.29 5.10 -9.24
CA GLY A 654 23.77 3.91 -8.57
C GLY A 654 22.51 3.42 -9.26
N MET A 655 22.64 2.37 -10.06
CA MET A 655 21.52 1.71 -10.75
C MET A 655 21.08 0.47 -9.97
N PRO A 656 19.78 0.31 -9.64
CA PRO A 656 19.29 -0.89 -8.99
C PRO A 656 19.47 -2.14 -9.88
N ARG A 657 20.07 -3.19 -9.33
CA ARG A 657 20.21 -4.49 -10.01
C ARG A 657 18.86 -5.09 -10.38
N ALA A 658 17.82 -4.83 -9.58
CA ALA A 658 16.47 -5.27 -9.87
C ALA A 658 15.96 -4.75 -11.23
N LEU A 659 16.27 -3.51 -11.62
CA LEU A 659 15.89 -2.99 -12.94
C LEU A 659 16.62 -3.71 -14.07
N LEU A 660 17.91 -4.02 -13.89
CA LEU A 660 18.68 -4.79 -14.87
C LEU A 660 18.11 -6.21 -15.06
N LEU A 661 17.93 -6.94 -13.96
CA LEU A 661 17.40 -8.31 -13.97
C LEU A 661 15.97 -8.39 -14.50
N THR A 662 15.21 -7.29 -14.45
CA THR A 662 13.83 -7.25 -14.95
C THR A 662 13.70 -6.70 -16.35
N GLN A 663 14.57 -5.80 -16.81
CA GLN A 663 14.35 -5.01 -18.02
C GLN A 663 15.48 -5.08 -19.05
N ASP A 664 16.63 -5.69 -18.71
CA ASP A 664 17.74 -5.87 -19.66
C ASP A 664 17.75 -7.29 -20.25
N ALA A 665 17.64 -7.39 -21.57
CA ALA A 665 17.59 -8.68 -22.26
C ALA A 665 18.85 -9.55 -22.05
N GLY A 666 20.03 -8.94 -21.91
CA GLY A 666 21.28 -9.68 -21.68
C GLY A 666 21.32 -10.30 -20.29
N GLU A 667 20.91 -9.56 -19.28
CA GLU A 667 20.85 -10.03 -17.89
C GLU A 667 19.75 -11.07 -17.69
N ILE A 668 18.59 -10.89 -18.34
CA ILE A 668 17.51 -11.88 -18.34
C ILE A 668 18.00 -13.21 -18.94
N LEU A 669 18.72 -13.15 -20.08
CA LEU A 669 19.29 -14.34 -20.71
C LEU A 669 20.31 -15.04 -19.80
N ALA A 670 21.13 -14.27 -19.07
CA ALA A 670 22.11 -14.82 -18.14
C ALA A 670 21.48 -15.47 -16.89
N ALA A 671 20.29 -15.00 -16.47
CA ALA A 671 19.64 -15.42 -15.23
C ALA A 671 18.61 -16.55 -15.38
N ALA A 672 18.08 -16.79 -16.59
CA ALA A 672 16.97 -17.72 -16.82
C ALA A 672 17.33 -18.84 -17.81
N THR A 673 16.72 -20.02 -17.63
CA THR A 673 16.86 -21.12 -18.58
C THR A 673 15.86 -20.99 -19.72
N ARG A 674 16.13 -21.62 -20.88
CA ARG A 674 15.18 -21.62 -22.01
C ARG A 674 13.75 -22.06 -21.63
N PRO A 675 13.54 -23.14 -20.85
CA PRO A 675 12.21 -23.49 -20.35
C PRO A 675 11.53 -22.36 -19.59
N ASP A 676 12.25 -21.68 -18.70
CA ASP A 676 11.72 -20.56 -17.90
C ASP A 676 11.30 -19.39 -18.81
N LEU A 677 12.14 -19.03 -19.80
CA LEU A 677 11.85 -17.98 -20.77
C LEU A 677 10.56 -18.29 -21.57
N LEU A 678 10.45 -19.52 -22.07
CA LEU A 678 9.28 -19.95 -22.84
C LEU A 678 8.00 -19.96 -22.00
N ASP A 679 8.07 -20.51 -20.78
CA ASP A 679 6.89 -20.61 -19.91
C ASP A 679 6.42 -19.23 -19.43
N GLU A 680 7.34 -18.36 -19.05
CA GLU A 680 7.01 -17.00 -18.63
C GLU A 680 6.36 -16.21 -19.77
N LEU A 681 7.02 -16.15 -20.93
CA LEU A 681 6.56 -15.33 -22.05
C LEU A 681 5.19 -15.82 -22.56
N ALA A 682 5.03 -17.14 -22.76
CA ALA A 682 3.76 -17.71 -23.20
C ALA A 682 2.64 -17.46 -22.18
N THR A 683 2.92 -17.63 -20.89
CA THR A 683 1.94 -17.40 -19.80
C THR A 683 1.53 -15.93 -19.71
N SER A 684 2.50 -15.02 -19.80
CA SER A 684 2.30 -13.58 -19.75
C SER A 684 1.44 -13.09 -20.93
N ILE A 685 1.78 -13.49 -22.16
CA ILE A 685 1.01 -13.13 -23.36
C ILE A 685 -0.40 -13.70 -23.27
N ALA A 686 -0.55 -14.98 -22.90
CA ALA A 686 -1.87 -15.61 -22.78
C ALA A 686 -2.77 -14.87 -21.77
N THR A 687 -2.22 -14.45 -20.62
CA THR A 687 -2.96 -13.65 -19.65
C THR A 687 -3.38 -12.30 -20.22
N ASP A 688 -2.49 -11.57 -20.89
CA ASP A 688 -2.81 -10.26 -21.44
C ASP A 688 -3.89 -10.36 -22.53
N LYS A 689 -3.83 -11.37 -23.41
CA LYS A 689 -4.85 -11.58 -24.46
C LYS A 689 -6.20 -12.01 -23.91
N LEU A 690 -6.22 -12.92 -22.94
CA LEU A 690 -7.45 -13.32 -22.29
C LEU A 690 -8.08 -12.16 -21.51
N ARG A 691 -7.26 -11.35 -20.82
CA ARG A 691 -7.71 -10.16 -20.10
C ARG A 691 -8.24 -9.08 -21.05
N ALA A 692 -7.57 -8.81 -22.17
CA ALA A 692 -8.03 -7.85 -23.18
C ALA A 692 -9.40 -8.25 -23.71
N PHE A 693 -9.56 -9.52 -24.13
CA PHE A 693 -10.84 -10.03 -24.61
C PHE A 693 -11.93 -9.99 -23.54
N LYS A 694 -11.59 -10.32 -22.28
CA LYS A 694 -12.51 -10.19 -21.14
C LYS A 694 -13.02 -8.77 -20.95
N LEU A 695 -12.16 -7.76 -21.07
CA LEU A 695 -12.57 -6.37 -20.89
C LEU A 695 -13.59 -5.96 -21.95
N ASP A 696 -13.34 -6.30 -23.22
CA ASP A 696 -14.29 -6.04 -24.30
C ASP A 696 -15.62 -6.79 -24.07
N TYR A 697 -15.54 -8.07 -23.70
CA TYR A 697 -16.71 -8.91 -23.43
C TYR A 697 -17.54 -8.40 -22.24
N ARG A 698 -16.88 -8.00 -21.14
CA ARG A 698 -17.53 -7.48 -19.92
C ARG A 698 -18.21 -6.14 -20.17
N ASP A 699 -17.52 -5.24 -20.88
CA ASP A 699 -17.99 -3.88 -21.11
C ASP A 699 -18.94 -3.79 -22.31
N GLN A 700 -19.25 -4.94 -22.95
CA GLN A 700 -20.03 -5.03 -24.19
C GLN A 700 -19.50 -4.12 -25.30
N ARG A 701 -18.18 -3.94 -25.35
CA ARG A 701 -17.50 -3.19 -26.40
C ARG A 701 -17.29 -4.12 -27.60
N THR A 702 -17.46 -3.58 -28.80
CA THR A 702 -17.09 -4.30 -30.01
C THR A 702 -15.57 -4.47 -30.04
N VAL A 703 -15.09 -5.69 -30.31
CA VAL A 703 -13.65 -5.95 -30.46
C VAL A 703 -13.15 -5.09 -31.62
N LEU A 704 -12.11 -4.27 -31.38
CA LEU A 704 -11.54 -3.35 -32.36
C LEU A 704 -12.58 -2.47 -33.06
N ASP A 705 -13.52 -1.91 -32.29
CA ASP A 705 -14.60 -1.03 -32.77
C ASP A 705 -15.49 -1.66 -33.85
N GLY A 706 -15.50 -3.00 -33.94
CA GLY A 706 -16.33 -3.74 -34.90
C GLY A 706 -15.72 -3.84 -36.30
N ARG A 707 -14.43 -3.54 -36.47
CA ARG A 707 -13.73 -3.70 -37.74
C ARG A 707 -13.65 -5.18 -38.13
N ALA A 708 -13.96 -5.49 -39.39
CA ALA A 708 -13.78 -6.81 -39.99
C ALA A 708 -12.64 -6.75 -41.03
N PRO A 709 -11.75 -7.77 -41.09
CA PRO A 709 -10.67 -7.80 -42.08
C PRO A 709 -11.24 -8.08 -43.47
N ALA A 710 -10.76 -7.34 -44.47
CA ALA A 710 -11.02 -7.61 -45.87
C ALA A 710 -10.15 -8.77 -46.38
N LEU A 711 -10.58 -9.40 -47.47
CA LEU A 711 -9.81 -10.45 -48.12
C LEU A 711 -8.45 -9.88 -48.59
N GLY A 712 -7.35 -10.41 -48.06
CA GLY A 712 -5.99 -9.94 -48.35
C GLY A 712 -5.40 -8.98 -47.31
N ASP A 713 -6.16 -8.62 -46.26
CA ASP A 713 -5.63 -7.81 -45.16
C ASP A 713 -4.53 -8.57 -44.38
N GLN A 714 -3.39 -7.91 -44.20
CA GLN A 714 -2.23 -8.39 -43.43
C GLN A 714 -1.85 -7.40 -42.31
N GLY A 715 -2.81 -6.55 -41.92
CA GLY A 715 -2.62 -5.45 -40.97
C GLY A 715 -2.71 -5.89 -39.51
N GLU A 716 -2.32 -5.00 -38.59
CA GLU A 716 -2.32 -5.22 -37.14
C GLU A 716 -3.71 -5.59 -36.59
N ASP A 717 -4.74 -4.87 -37.03
CA ASP A 717 -6.12 -5.12 -36.61
C ASP A 717 -6.60 -6.54 -36.96
N MET A 718 -6.11 -7.10 -38.07
CA MET A 718 -6.45 -8.45 -38.49
C MET A 718 -5.91 -9.48 -37.49
N PHE A 719 -4.62 -9.38 -37.12
CA PHE A 719 -4.01 -10.30 -36.16
C PHE A 719 -4.62 -10.17 -34.76
N SER A 720 -4.92 -8.95 -34.32
CA SER A 720 -5.60 -8.69 -33.05
C SER A 720 -7.01 -9.29 -33.02
N LEU A 721 -7.76 -9.20 -34.13
CA LEU A 721 -9.07 -9.83 -34.23
C LEU A 721 -8.97 -11.37 -34.23
N LEU A 722 -8.03 -11.93 -35.00
CA LEU A 722 -7.79 -13.39 -35.01
C LEU A 722 -7.33 -13.91 -33.65
N SER A 723 -6.57 -13.12 -32.89
CA SER A 723 -6.17 -13.45 -31.52
C SER A 723 -7.38 -13.50 -30.58
N SER A 724 -8.25 -12.50 -30.62
CA SER A 724 -9.52 -12.51 -29.88
C SER A 724 -10.43 -13.68 -30.29
N TYR A 725 -10.50 -13.99 -31.59
CA TYR A 725 -11.25 -15.14 -32.09
C TYR A 725 -10.64 -16.48 -31.63
N THR A 726 -9.31 -16.56 -31.53
CA THR A 726 -8.61 -17.72 -30.99
C THR A 726 -9.01 -17.93 -29.53
N VAL A 727 -8.96 -16.89 -28.70
CA VAL A 727 -9.38 -16.96 -27.29
C VAL A 727 -10.83 -17.40 -27.18
N LEU A 728 -11.73 -16.79 -27.96
CA LEU A 728 -13.15 -17.14 -28.00
C LEU A 728 -13.36 -18.61 -28.39
N GLY A 729 -12.71 -19.08 -29.44
CA GLY A 729 -12.88 -20.45 -29.91
C GLY A 729 -12.28 -21.49 -28.95
N VAL A 730 -11.17 -21.17 -28.27
CA VAL A 730 -10.67 -22.01 -27.17
C VAL A 730 -11.68 -22.08 -26.02
N ALA A 731 -12.29 -20.94 -25.65
CA ALA A 731 -13.33 -20.93 -24.64
C ALA A 731 -14.56 -21.74 -25.07
N GLN A 732 -14.94 -21.70 -26.36
CA GLN A 732 -16.02 -22.53 -26.92
C GLN A 732 -15.72 -24.02 -26.83
N ASP A 733 -14.50 -24.45 -27.17
CA ASP A 733 -14.12 -25.86 -27.05
C ASP A 733 -14.17 -26.33 -25.58
N VAL A 734 -13.61 -25.54 -24.66
CA VAL A 734 -13.65 -25.86 -23.23
C VAL A 734 -15.09 -25.88 -22.72
N ALA A 735 -15.95 -24.97 -23.17
CA ALA A 735 -17.37 -24.96 -22.82
C ALA A 735 -18.10 -26.19 -23.37
N LEU A 736 -17.85 -26.59 -24.62
CA LEU A 736 -18.46 -27.79 -25.23
C LEU A 736 -18.08 -29.07 -24.47
N GLU A 737 -16.86 -29.16 -23.98
CA GLU A 737 -16.42 -30.28 -23.14
C GLU A 737 -17.08 -30.28 -21.74
N ARG A 738 -17.40 -29.10 -21.20
CA ARG A 738 -18.00 -28.93 -19.86
C ARG A 738 -19.53 -28.95 -19.85
N VAL A 739 -20.20 -28.82 -21.01
CA VAL A 739 -21.67 -28.78 -21.11
C VAL A 739 -22.20 -30.07 -21.76
N PRO A 740 -22.75 -31.01 -20.97
CA PRO A 740 -23.25 -32.28 -21.49
C PRO A 740 -24.43 -32.10 -22.48
N GLY A 741 -24.34 -32.78 -23.63
CA GLY A 741 -25.42 -32.83 -24.63
C GLY A 741 -25.62 -31.52 -25.41
N ALA A 742 -24.59 -30.68 -25.51
CA ALA A 742 -24.61 -29.52 -26.42
C ALA A 742 -24.27 -29.96 -27.86
N PHE A 743 -24.97 -29.40 -28.85
CA PHE A 743 -24.83 -29.76 -30.26
C PHE A 743 -23.94 -28.80 -31.07
N GLY A 744 -23.38 -27.76 -30.44
CA GLY A 744 -22.47 -26.81 -31.07
C GLY A 744 -22.35 -25.48 -30.32
N ALA A 745 -21.47 -24.60 -30.79
CA ALA A 745 -21.18 -23.31 -30.15
C ALA A 745 -22.38 -22.34 -30.08
N ALA A 746 -23.42 -22.56 -30.89
CA ALA A 746 -24.65 -21.77 -30.89
C ALA A 746 -25.66 -22.20 -29.80
N ASP A 747 -25.40 -23.28 -29.06
CA ASP A 747 -26.25 -23.67 -27.93
C ASP A 747 -26.20 -22.58 -26.83
N PRO A 748 -27.34 -22.03 -26.38
CA PRO A 748 -27.36 -20.98 -25.35
C PRO A 748 -26.62 -21.36 -24.07
N ARG A 749 -26.60 -22.66 -23.71
CA ARG A 749 -25.88 -23.16 -22.53
C ARG A 749 -24.37 -23.06 -22.72
N VAL A 750 -23.88 -23.29 -23.94
CA VAL A 750 -22.47 -23.14 -24.29
C VAL A 750 -22.09 -21.67 -24.32
N ALA A 751 -22.94 -20.80 -24.89
CA ALA A 751 -22.69 -19.36 -24.90
C ALA A 751 -22.55 -18.79 -23.48
N GLU A 752 -23.41 -19.19 -22.53
CA GLU A 752 -23.30 -18.79 -21.13
C GLU A 752 -22.04 -19.37 -20.46
N ALA A 753 -21.69 -20.63 -20.74
CA ALA A 753 -20.45 -21.22 -20.25
C ALA A 753 -19.21 -20.48 -20.78
N VAL A 754 -19.17 -20.13 -22.07
CA VAL A 754 -18.08 -19.33 -22.68
C VAL A 754 -17.94 -17.99 -22.00
N LYS A 755 -19.05 -17.27 -21.82
CA LYS A 755 -19.08 -16.00 -21.10
C LYS A 755 -18.44 -16.14 -19.73
N ASN A 756 -18.84 -17.16 -18.97
CA ASN A 756 -18.27 -17.39 -17.65
C ASN A 756 -16.77 -17.66 -17.74
N LEU A 757 -16.32 -18.57 -18.60
CA LEU A 757 -14.89 -18.88 -18.79
C LEU A 757 -14.04 -17.65 -19.14
N VAL A 758 -14.56 -16.74 -19.97
CA VAL A 758 -13.85 -15.52 -20.38
C VAL A 758 -13.83 -14.50 -19.25
N LEU A 759 -14.99 -14.22 -18.63
CA LEU A 759 -15.09 -13.24 -17.54
C LEU A 759 -14.28 -13.67 -16.31
N THR A 760 -14.16 -14.98 -16.10
CA THR A 760 -13.31 -15.58 -15.09
C THR A 760 -11.95 -15.98 -15.65
N GLU A 761 -11.41 -15.46 -16.77
CA GLU A 761 -10.04 -15.78 -17.21
C GLU A 761 -9.61 -17.28 -17.01
N ASP A 762 -10.49 -18.23 -17.34
CA ASP A 762 -10.44 -19.61 -16.83
C ASP A 762 -9.10 -20.29 -17.10
N PHE A 763 -8.61 -21.04 -16.10
CA PHE A 763 -7.32 -21.71 -16.15
C PHE A 763 -7.18 -22.66 -17.36
N SER A 764 -8.19 -23.45 -17.71
CA SER A 764 -8.14 -24.36 -18.86
C SER A 764 -8.07 -23.60 -20.19
N VAL A 765 -8.82 -22.50 -20.31
CA VAL A 765 -8.74 -21.61 -21.48
C VAL A 765 -7.34 -21.05 -21.60
N LYS A 766 -6.82 -20.46 -20.51
CA LYS A 766 -5.46 -19.91 -20.47
C LYS A 766 -4.40 -20.95 -20.84
N GLN A 767 -4.44 -22.16 -20.28
CA GLN A 767 -3.44 -23.20 -20.56
C GLN A 767 -3.45 -23.66 -22.02
N ARG A 768 -4.62 -23.70 -22.68
CA ARG A 768 -4.69 -24.00 -24.12
C ARG A 768 -4.09 -22.87 -24.96
N VAL A 769 -4.34 -21.61 -24.60
CA VAL A 769 -3.69 -20.45 -25.24
C VAL A 769 -2.16 -20.48 -25.06
N VAL A 770 -1.69 -20.77 -23.84
CA VAL A 770 -0.25 -20.97 -23.55
C VAL A 770 0.37 -22.04 -24.43
N LYS A 771 -0.34 -23.16 -24.66
CA LYS A 771 0.15 -24.24 -25.52
C LYS A 771 0.39 -23.78 -26.97
N TYR A 772 -0.53 -22.99 -27.55
CA TYR A 772 -0.33 -22.43 -28.89
C TYR A 772 0.90 -21.51 -28.93
N LEU A 773 1.01 -20.61 -27.96
CA LEU A 773 2.11 -19.65 -27.87
C LEU A 773 3.46 -20.37 -27.69
N ARG A 774 3.53 -21.36 -26.80
CA ARG A 774 4.77 -22.11 -26.55
C ARG A 774 5.28 -22.82 -27.81
N GLY A 775 4.39 -23.40 -28.61
CA GLY A 775 4.78 -24.06 -29.87
C GLY A 775 5.34 -23.09 -30.92
N THR A 776 4.86 -21.85 -30.96
CA THR A 776 5.39 -20.81 -31.86
C THR A 776 6.66 -20.18 -31.31
N LEU A 777 6.70 -19.87 -30.02
CA LEU A 777 7.84 -19.24 -29.35
C LEU A 777 9.08 -20.15 -29.34
N ASP A 778 8.91 -21.47 -29.37
CA ASP A 778 10.04 -22.40 -29.45
C ASP A 778 10.89 -22.23 -30.72
N ARG A 779 10.41 -21.51 -31.74
CA ARG A 779 11.19 -21.19 -32.95
C ARG A 779 12.20 -20.07 -32.74
N PHE A 780 12.05 -19.29 -31.67
CA PHE A 780 12.95 -18.19 -31.36
C PHE A 780 14.21 -18.69 -30.65
N ALA A 781 15.33 -18.04 -30.94
CA ALA A 781 16.57 -18.25 -30.19
C ALA A 781 16.46 -17.66 -28.77
N ASP A 782 17.30 -18.13 -27.84
CA ASP A 782 17.22 -17.76 -26.42
C ASP A 782 17.39 -16.25 -26.20
N ASP A 783 18.29 -15.61 -26.97
CA ASP A 783 18.51 -14.16 -26.94
C ASP A 783 17.29 -13.36 -27.44
N GLN A 784 16.58 -13.90 -28.43
CA GLN A 784 15.34 -13.31 -28.92
C GLN A 784 14.21 -13.45 -27.89
N LEU A 785 14.08 -14.62 -27.25
CA LEU A 785 13.12 -14.85 -26.17
C LEU A 785 13.35 -13.90 -25.00
N ALA A 786 14.60 -13.76 -24.56
CA ALA A 786 14.97 -12.83 -23.50
C ALA A 786 14.67 -11.37 -23.89
N THR A 787 14.89 -10.99 -25.15
CA THR A 787 14.53 -9.66 -25.66
C THR A 787 13.02 -9.43 -25.63
N LEU A 788 12.20 -10.40 -26.03
CA LEU A 788 10.74 -10.28 -25.98
C LEU A 788 10.21 -10.16 -24.54
N ILE A 789 10.82 -10.87 -23.59
CA ILE A 789 10.52 -10.72 -22.16
C ILE A 789 10.91 -9.33 -21.67
N ALA A 790 12.09 -8.83 -22.03
CA ALA A 790 12.54 -7.49 -21.66
C ALA A 790 11.55 -6.41 -22.14
N ILE A 791 11.12 -6.47 -23.41
CA ILE A 791 10.10 -5.58 -23.99
C ILE A 791 8.81 -5.66 -23.18
N LYS A 792 8.29 -6.86 -22.95
CA LYS A 792 7.04 -7.04 -22.19
C LYS A 792 7.15 -6.53 -20.75
N ARG A 793 8.22 -6.87 -20.02
CA ARG A 793 8.40 -6.40 -18.64
C ARG A 793 8.56 -4.87 -18.58
N LEU A 794 9.20 -4.27 -19.58
CA LEU A 794 9.29 -2.81 -19.71
C LEU A 794 7.93 -2.18 -20.01
N ASP A 795 7.10 -2.80 -20.85
CA ASP A 795 5.71 -2.40 -21.07
C ASP A 795 4.88 -2.50 -19.80
N ASP A 796 5.01 -3.59 -19.05
CA ASP A 796 4.38 -3.76 -17.73
C ASP A 796 4.78 -2.66 -16.76
N TYR A 797 6.05 -2.30 -16.74
CA TYR A 797 6.56 -1.22 -15.92
C TYR A 797 5.97 0.14 -16.34
N LYS A 798 5.91 0.44 -17.64
CA LYS A 798 5.24 1.64 -18.18
C LYS A 798 3.76 1.67 -17.80
N ARG A 799 3.04 0.54 -17.93
CA ARG A 799 1.64 0.41 -17.49
C ARG A 799 1.48 0.66 -16.00
N ALA A 800 2.37 0.11 -15.17
CA ALA A 800 2.34 0.31 -13.72
C ALA A 800 2.53 1.79 -13.36
N LEU A 801 3.47 2.50 -14.00
CA LEU A 801 3.70 3.94 -13.82
C LEU A 801 2.44 4.76 -14.18
N THR A 802 1.80 4.43 -15.31
CA THR A 802 0.54 5.07 -15.70
C THR A 802 -0.60 4.72 -14.76
N GLN A 803 -0.66 3.54 -14.15
CA GLN A 803 -1.78 3.14 -13.28
C GLN A 803 -1.67 3.64 -11.83
N ARG A 804 -0.55 4.27 -11.42
CA ARG A 804 -0.38 4.77 -10.04
C ARG A 804 -1.47 5.78 -9.69
N ASN A 805 -1.97 5.75 -8.45
CA ASN A 805 -2.87 6.78 -7.93
C ASN A 805 -2.24 8.18 -8.07
N ASN A 806 -1.00 8.31 -7.59
CA ASN A 806 -0.20 9.50 -7.74
C ASN A 806 0.74 9.38 -8.96
N ARG A 807 0.62 10.31 -9.90
CA ARG A 807 1.42 10.38 -11.14
C ARG A 807 2.39 11.58 -11.17
N SER A 808 2.44 12.39 -10.12
CA SER A 808 3.27 13.60 -10.06
C SER A 808 4.73 13.28 -9.74
N MET A 809 5.40 12.63 -10.70
CA MET A 809 6.78 12.19 -10.59
C MET A 809 7.60 12.70 -11.76
N ASP A 810 8.74 13.34 -11.45
CA ASP A 810 9.68 13.85 -12.44
C ASP A 810 11.03 13.15 -12.31
N ALA A 811 11.12 11.90 -12.78
CA ALA A 811 12.30 11.05 -12.63
C ALA A 811 13.09 10.93 -13.95
N PRO A 812 13.99 11.88 -14.29
CA PRO A 812 14.67 11.89 -15.60
C PRO A 812 15.50 10.62 -15.85
N GLY A 813 16.10 10.03 -14.81
CA GLY A 813 16.80 8.75 -14.92
C GLY A 813 15.89 7.60 -15.33
N THR A 814 14.68 7.51 -14.74
CA THR A 814 13.71 6.46 -15.10
C THR A 814 13.20 6.63 -16.51
N THR A 815 12.84 7.85 -16.92
CA THR A 815 12.41 8.13 -18.28
C THR A 815 13.50 7.80 -19.30
N GLY A 816 14.74 8.23 -19.04
CA GLY A 816 15.87 7.95 -19.90
C GLY A 816 16.20 6.46 -20.00
N TRP A 817 16.09 5.70 -18.90
CA TRP A 817 16.26 4.24 -18.89
C TRP A 817 15.22 3.53 -19.76
N ILE A 818 13.95 3.92 -19.64
CA ILE A 818 12.87 3.37 -20.48
C ILE A 818 13.16 3.64 -21.96
N MET A 819 13.55 4.87 -22.31
CA MET A 819 13.90 5.23 -23.69
C MET A 819 15.12 4.44 -24.20
N HIS A 820 16.14 4.29 -23.36
CA HIS A 820 17.35 3.53 -23.69
C HIS A 820 17.04 2.05 -23.92
N GLN A 821 16.26 1.41 -23.05
CA GLN A 821 15.91 0.00 -23.21
C GLN A 821 14.98 -0.24 -24.41
N ASN A 822 14.02 0.64 -24.69
CA ASN A 822 13.24 0.57 -25.93
C ASN A 822 14.19 0.59 -27.15
N ALA A 823 15.09 1.58 -27.25
CA ALA A 823 16.02 1.70 -28.36
C ALA A 823 16.99 0.50 -28.47
N LYS A 824 17.45 -0.04 -27.33
CA LYS A 824 18.31 -1.23 -27.28
C LYS A 824 17.60 -2.49 -27.79
N ASN A 825 16.29 -2.58 -27.58
CA ASN A 825 15.48 -3.73 -27.95
C ASN A 825 14.94 -3.63 -29.39
N ASP A 826 14.62 -2.43 -29.89
CA ASP A 826 14.07 -2.17 -31.24
C ASP A 826 14.96 -2.73 -32.37
N GLY A 827 16.28 -2.89 -32.12
CA GLY A 827 17.23 -3.43 -33.09
C GLY A 827 17.48 -4.95 -33.01
N ARG A 828 16.93 -5.66 -32.01
CA ARG A 828 17.29 -7.07 -31.71
C ARG A 828 16.27 -8.09 -32.23
N VAL A 829 15.00 -7.72 -32.27
CA VAL A 829 13.92 -8.58 -32.78
C VAL A 829 12.99 -7.68 -33.60
N ARG A 830 12.65 -8.06 -34.84
CA ARG A 830 11.53 -7.41 -35.55
C ARG A 830 10.32 -7.51 -34.64
N GLU A 831 9.69 -6.39 -34.34
CA GLU A 831 8.49 -6.27 -33.49
C GLU A 831 7.62 -7.52 -33.61
N ALA A 832 7.86 -8.51 -32.74
CA ALA A 832 7.21 -9.79 -32.86
C ALA A 832 5.84 -9.57 -32.27
N ARG A 833 4.89 -9.25 -33.14
CA ARG A 833 3.55 -8.89 -32.71
C ARG A 833 2.94 -10.11 -32.04
N PHE A 834 2.73 -10.04 -30.73
CA PHE A 834 2.22 -11.17 -29.96
C PHE A 834 0.86 -11.66 -30.50
N ASP A 835 0.05 -10.75 -31.06
CA ASP A 835 -1.17 -11.09 -31.78
C ASP A 835 -0.90 -11.89 -33.06
N GLU A 836 0.11 -11.51 -33.84
CA GLU A 836 0.51 -12.23 -35.05
C GLU A 836 1.02 -13.64 -34.71
N LEU A 837 1.81 -13.77 -33.64
CA LEU A 837 2.31 -15.06 -33.16
C LEU A 837 1.17 -15.99 -32.73
N LEU A 838 0.19 -15.49 -31.97
CA LEU A 838 -0.97 -16.28 -31.54
C LEU A 838 -1.85 -16.64 -32.74
N ALA A 839 -2.19 -15.67 -33.58
CA ALA A 839 -3.05 -15.86 -34.75
C ALA A 839 -2.47 -16.87 -35.74
N THR A 840 -1.16 -16.79 -35.99
CA THR A 840 -0.44 -17.74 -36.87
C THR A 840 -0.39 -19.13 -36.26
N ALA A 841 -0.16 -19.24 -34.95
CA ALA A 841 -0.16 -20.53 -34.25
C ALA A 841 -1.52 -21.25 -34.31
N ALA A 842 -2.59 -20.48 -34.26
CA ALA A 842 -3.96 -20.98 -34.21
C ALA A 842 -4.63 -21.08 -35.60
N LEU A 843 -3.95 -20.71 -36.69
CA LEU A 843 -4.57 -20.51 -38.01
C LEU A 843 -5.29 -21.76 -38.53
N GLU A 844 -4.71 -22.96 -38.35
CA GLU A 844 -5.36 -24.22 -38.73
C GLU A 844 -6.66 -24.47 -37.97
N ASP A 845 -6.71 -24.13 -36.68
CA ASP A 845 -7.89 -24.27 -35.84
C ASP A 845 -8.96 -23.23 -36.19
N ILE A 846 -8.53 -22.00 -36.47
CA ILE A 846 -9.41 -20.93 -36.96
C ILE A 846 -10.03 -21.36 -38.31
N ALA A 847 -9.21 -21.87 -39.24
CA ALA A 847 -9.67 -22.31 -40.55
C ALA A 847 -10.65 -23.49 -40.46
N ARG A 848 -10.44 -24.43 -39.52
CA ARG A 848 -11.38 -25.53 -39.25
C ARG A 848 -12.73 -25.07 -38.71
N ARG A 849 -12.76 -23.96 -37.97
CA ARG A 849 -13.99 -23.39 -37.39
C ARG A 849 -14.73 -22.44 -38.33
N ALA A 850 -14.06 -21.93 -39.37
CA ALA A 850 -14.71 -21.08 -40.36
C ALA A 850 -15.82 -21.87 -41.08
N PRO A 851 -17.02 -21.30 -41.26
CA PRO A 851 -18.08 -21.95 -42.03
C PRO A 851 -17.55 -22.25 -43.44
N GLN A 852 -17.53 -23.52 -43.83
CA GLN A 852 -17.16 -23.89 -45.20
C GLN A 852 -18.14 -23.20 -46.15
N ALA A 853 -17.62 -22.44 -47.11
CA ALA A 853 -18.43 -21.89 -48.18
C ALA A 853 -19.23 -23.04 -48.82
N PRO A 854 -20.51 -22.85 -49.15
CA PRO A 854 -21.25 -23.88 -49.86
C PRO A 854 -20.46 -24.23 -51.13
N THR A 855 -20.01 -25.48 -51.21
CA THR A 855 -19.48 -26.05 -52.46
C THR A 855 -20.62 -26.04 -53.47
N GLU A 856 -20.77 -24.95 -54.21
CA GLU A 856 -21.49 -25.01 -55.47
C GLU A 856 -20.72 -26.00 -56.36
N ALA A 857 -21.39 -27.11 -56.66
CA ALA A 857 -20.96 -28.06 -57.64
C ALA A 857 -20.85 -27.33 -58.99
N VAL A 858 -19.63 -26.95 -59.36
CA VAL A 858 -19.33 -26.60 -60.76
C VAL A 858 -19.25 -27.92 -61.52
N THR A 859 -20.40 -28.41 -61.96
CA THR A 859 -20.51 -29.38 -63.05
C THR A 859 -21.01 -28.65 -64.30
N ALA A 860 -20.12 -28.57 -65.30
CA ALA A 860 -20.29 -28.23 -66.72
C ALA A 860 -20.90 -26.85 -67.08
#